data_AF-A0A2E9GXB4-F1
#
_entry.id   AF-A0A2E9GXB4-F1
#
_cell.length_a   1.000
_cell.length_b   1.000
_cell.length_c   1.000
_cell.angle_alpha   90.00
_cell.angle_beta   90.00
_cell.angle_gamma   90.00
#
_symmetry.space_group_name_H-M   'P 1'
#
loop_
_entity.id
_entity.type
_entity.pdbx_description
1 polymer ?
#
loop_
_entity_poly.entity_id
_entity_poly.type
_entity_poly.pdbx_seq_one_letter_code
_entity_poly.pdbx_strand_id
1 'polypeptide(L)'
;MHVAALEPIASDGVPAGFAALGAGESEAGERVLVGFSPTNGGDAALAVLAHAAELASDGNFSGKALAIAPRWPSAARRRLARVGQVGFEFCPLEVPSLGADGGAVEPERSDLPRSLPVDLLAATCEPPEGPDLFRRALRALEGLAAKHGGVVRGTGQGAELVLLARRCALLRPEAGGVVLETLRPDKASTRLEADLLAGALDRLEGQLRKRLNDRRVRGGEEGLRGSAVGALAAAAELRNVCSWPLAGDDPDVIDQVGLDPEGRPVVAVVRERLDLPAVGAVLDVLDALQAALPGLFIAAGLRPATPRLAFAAREIDATVAHLFGALAFDHAFYEIRGRTEVVLRDQSEAALPQKPEAVVADGETQALGSREPERTAPRRRRRRGGRGQRQGKRVSSDRPEARESDSETPAPAEETAQSAEVPEAIDEASSIDEISLFDLDDEPRREAAGSGTRPARRRGRRQGGRSRVRAPDNDAEDTAADTGDAKTADDDLVAEDAHDLAATLAPLDESALGAPIPGYDDEEDGAAEGGDDWMRERDLRQRARAAEIASEPVVVHEEESAPVAPRRRSAIVAHADRSSVIAAVLLAREIRLVEGFWVYPQEELMTFFRGVATDLRADVPIHIVGFHAKPARATVQAASLYSGRLYWYDHHDWPPEDLESMRNAIGEGYVEVQSGSGSSIAAVLARRARRSRFSDKLVELATGRFSQHDYERWGRYWWHRISELTRETGEKRREIEPLLAGRPSDLAKATAGAPLPPLPAEVPYVSERDFRVVHSGGFGLVVVPVPPDIDPHMTARLARERFAAQVSLTYVEGEDLVMLGGEESRGHQSLDLSAMVAHLAAKHDWIEPRRDEDHVARLHIHELAQRPERLDEVVGAVATGRSILEG
;
A
#
# COMPACT_ATOMS: atom_id res chain seq x y z
N MET A 1 -48.10 23.66 -24.96
CA MET A 1 -48.29 22.25 -25.36
C MET A 1 -49.36 21.64 -24.47
N HIS A 2 -50.40 21.00 -25.01
CA HIS A 2 -51.47 20.38 -24.20
C HIS A 2 -51.34 18.85 -24.21
N VAL A 3 -51.34 18.28 -23.01
CA VAL A 3 -51.38 16.84 -22.73
C VAL A 3 -52.68 16.60 -21.96
N ALA A 4 -53.51 15.65 -22.41
CA ALA A 4 -54.89 15.54 -21.94
C ALA A 4 -55.01 15.05 -20.49
N ALA A 5 -54.11 14.15 -20.09
CA ALA A 5 -53.91 13.69 -18.71
C ALA A 5 -52.45 13.21 -18.57
N LEU A 6 -51.92 13.24 -17.34
CA LEU A 6 -50.65 12.60 -16.98
C LEU A 6 -50.89 11.59 -15.87
N GLU A 7 -50.60 10.33 -16.13
CA GLU A 7 -50.62 9.25 -15.15
C GLU A 7 -49.20 9.05 -14.57
N PRO A 8 -49.03 8.92 -13.24
CA PRO A 8 -47.71 8.78 -12.63
C PRO A 8 -47.13 7.39 -12.90
N ILE A 9 -45.86 7.35 -13.31
CA ILE A 9 -45.11 6.10 -13.52
C ILE A 9 -44.27 5.80 -12.29
N ALA A 10 -44.32 4.55 -11.82
CA ALA A 10 -43.31 4.01 -10.90
C ALA A 10 -42.21 3.31 -11.72
N SER A 11 -40.95 3.67 -11.49
CA SER A 11 -39.78 2.98 -12.03
C SER A 11 -38.81 2.72 -10.89
N ASP A 12 -38.48 1.45 -10.65
CA ASP A 12 -37.70 1.03 -9.47
C ASP A 12 -36.27 1.60 -9.46
N GLY A 13 -35.74 1.97 -10.63
CA GLY A 13 -34.43 2.59 -10.81
C GLY A 13 -34.44 4.14 -10.92
N VAL A 14 -35.54 4.80 -10.53
CA VAL A 14 -35.61 6.27 -10.42
C VAL A 14 -36.03 6.67 -8.99
N PRO A 15 -35.10 7.16 -8.15
CA PRO A 15 -35.43 7.55 -6.78
C PRO A 15 -36.46 8.69 -6.73
N ALA A 16 -37.50 8.55 -5.91
CA ALA A 16 -38.58 9.54 -5.81
C ALA A 16 -38.13 10.95 -5.34
N GLY A 17 -36.93 11.09 -4.79
CA GLY A 17 -36.30 12.37 -4.45
C GLY A 17 -35.43 12.98 -5.56
N PHE A 18 -35.22 12.27 -6.67
CA PHE A 18 -34.40 12.68 -7.82
C PHE A 18 -35.27 13.30 -8.91
N ALA A 19 -36.28 12.55 -9.36
CA ALA A 19 -37.33 13.02 -10.26
C ALA A 19 -38.62 12.18 -10.09
N ALA A 20 -39.76 12.75 -10.47
CA ALA A 20 -41.02 12.05 -10.68
C ALA A 20 -41.23 11.80 -12.17
N LEU A 21 -41.77 10.62 -12.54
CA LEU A 21 -42.10 10.26 -13.92
C LEU A 21 -43.62 10.25 -14.16
N GLY A 22 -44.05 10.59 -15.36
CA GLY A 22 -45.44 10.52 -15.81
C GLY A 22 -45.57 10.20 -17.31
N ALA A 23 -46.63 9.50 -17.68
CA ALA A 23 -47.01 9.21 -19.07
C ALA A 23 -48.34 9.90 -19.42
N GLY A 24 -48.51 10.29 -20.68
CA GLY A 24 -49.77 10.83 -21.19
C GLY A 24 -49.83 10.81 -22.71
N GLU A 25 -50.91 11.35 -23.26
CA GLU A 25 -51.09 11.53 -24.70
C GLU A 25 -51.38 13.00 -25.02
N SER A 26 -50.78 13.49 -26.11
CA SER A 26 -51.05 14.82 -26.65
C SER A 26 -52.40 14.88 -27.37
N GLU A 27 -52.90 16.08 -27.65
CA GLU A 27 -54.12 16.27 -28.46
C GLU A 27 -54.03 15.66 -29.88
N ALA A 28 -52.82 15.30 -30.34
CA ALA A 28 -52.58 14.62 -31.61
C ALA A 28 -52.55 13.07 -31.50
N GLY A 29 -52.75 12.50 -30.31
CA GLY A 29 -52.64 11.05 -30.05
C GLY A 29 -51.21 10.53 -29.96
N GLU A 30 -50.23 11.42 -29.76
CA GLU A 30 -48.83 11.06 -29.60
C GLU A 30 -48.50 10.81 -28.12
N ARG A 31 -47.79 9.72 -27.82
CA ARG A 31 -47.34 9.41 -26.45
C ARG A 31 -46.30 10.42 -25.96
N VAL A 32 -46.52 10.95 -24.76
CA VAL A 32 -45.63 11.88 -24.08
C VAL A 32 -45.17 11.28 -22.76
N LEU A 33 -43.86 11.22 -22.55
CA LEU A 33 -43.23 10.93 -21.26
C LEU A 33 -42.76 12.24 -20.63
N VAL A 34 -42.88 12.36 -19.32
CA VAL A 34 -42.48 13.54 -18.56
C VAL A 34 -41.64 13.13 -17.36
N GLY A 35 -40.42 13.66 -17.26
CA GLY A 35 -39.65 13.68 -16.02
C GLY A 35 -39.71 15.07 -15.40
N PHE A 36 -40.08 15.15 -14.12
CA PHE A 36 -40.09 16.39 -13.35
C PHE A 36 -39.15 16.31 -12.16
N SER A 37 -38.26 17.28 -12.01
CA SER A 37 -37.46 17.47 -10.78
C SER A 37 -37.75 18.84 -10.17
N PRO A 38 -38.05 18.92 -8.85
CA PRO A 38 -38.33 20.20 -8.19
C PRO A 38 -37.09 21.06 -7.98
N THR A 39 -35.88 20.51 -8.16
CA THR A 39 -34.60 21.15 -7.82
C THR A 39 -33.69 21.37 -9.02
N ASN A 40 -33.62 20.43 -9.97
CA ASN A 40 -32.57 20.41 -10.99
C ASN A 40 -33.03 19.76 -12.31
N GLY A 41 -33.05 20.54 -13.40
CA GLY A 41 -33.36 20.03 -14.74
C GLY A 41 -32.45 18.90 -15.22
N GLY A 42 -31.20 18.86 -14.74
CA GLY A 42 -30.26 17.80 -15.08
C GLY A 42 -30.69 16.43 -14.54
N ASP A 43 -31.43 16.38 -13.45
CA ASP A 43 -31.87 15.12 -12.83
C ASP A 43 -33.21 14.66 -13.44
N ALA A 44 -34.09 15.62 -13.77
CA ALA A 44 -35.26 15.38 -14.61
C ALA A 44 -34.89 14.80 -15.99
N ALA A 45 -33.82 15.32 -16.60
CA ALA A 45 -33.30 14.85 -17.88
C ALA A 45 -32.81 13.40 -17.81
N LEU A 46 -31.95 13.06 -16.85
CA LEU A 46 -31.41 11.70 -16.73
C LEU A 46 -32.52 10.67 -16.45
N ALA A 47 -33.50 11.01 -15.61
CA ALA A 47 -34.63 10.14 -15.31
C ALA A 47 -35.54 9.87 -16.54
N VAL A 48 -35.94 10.90 -17.29
CA VAL A 48 -36.82 10.70 -18.45
C VAL A 48 -36.07 10.07 -19.63
N LEU A 49 -34.78 10.38 -19.82
CA LEU A 49 -33.96 9.74 -20.86
C LEU A 49 -33.77 8.25 -20.59
N ALA A 50 -33.48 7.85 -19.35
CA ALA A 50 -33.34 6.44 -18.97
C ALA A 50 -34.60 5.63 -19.31
N HIS A 51 -35.76 6.12 -18.88
CA HIS A 51 -37.04 5.41 -19.07
C HIS A 51 -37.57 5.49 -20.52
N ALA A 52 -37.31 6.59 -21.23
CA ALA A 52 -37.63 6.67 -22.66
C ALA A 52 -36.73 5.76 -23.51
N ALA A 53 -35.47 5.58 -23.14
CA ALA A 53 -34.54 4.65 -23.80
C ALA A 53 -34.89 3.18 -23.54
N GLU A 54 -35.26 2.83 -22.30
CA GLU A 54 -35.85 1.54 -21.92
C GLU A 54 -37.02 1.18 -22.84
N LEU A 55 -38.08 2.01 -22.85
CA LEU A 55 -39.27 1.76 -23.67
C LEU A 55 -39.01 1.83 -25.19
N ALA A 56 -38.03 2.61 -25.64
CA ALA A 56 -37.63 2.64 -27.05
C ALA A 56 -36.86 1.38 -27.47
N SER A 57 -36.06 0.78 -26.57
CA SER A 57 -35.32 -0.46 -26.85
C SER A 57 -36.25 -1.67 -27.03
N ASP A 58 -37.38 -1.72 -26.31
CA ASP A 58 -38.47 -2.68 -26.55
C ASP A 58 -39.33 -2.37 -27.80
N GLY A 59 -39.08 -1.25 -28.49
CA GLY A 59 -39.92 -0.76 -29.59
C GLY A 59 -41.28 -0.18 -29.17
N ASN A 60 -41.49 0.05 -27.87
CA ASN A 60 -42.76 0.51 -27.28
C ASN A 60 -42.92 2.04 -27.23
N PHE A 61 -41.89 2.80 -27.58
CA PHE A 61 -41.90 4.27 -27.55
C PHE A 61 -41.15 4.92 -28.73
N SER A 62 -41.82 5.88 -29.38
CA SER A 62 -41.28 6.73 -30.46
C SER A 62 -41.92 8.13 -30.43
N GLY A 63 -42.26 8.62 -29.23
CA GLY A 63 -43.01 9.86 -28.99
C GLY A 63 -42.12 10.99 -28.49
N LYS A 64 -42.60 11.75 -27.50
CA LYS A 64 -41.86 12.91 -26.93
C LYS A 64 -41.51 12.71 -25.45
N ALA A 65 -40.24 12.91 -25.09
CA ALA A 65 -39.72 12.85 -23.74
C ALA A 65 -39.41 14.28 -23.24
N LEU A 66 -40.17 14.76 -22.26
CA LEU A 66 -40.05 16.11 -21.70
C LEU A 66 -39.29 16.06 -20.37
N ALA A 67 -38.19 16.81 -20.26
CA ALA A 67 -37.48 17.03 -19.01
C ALA A 67 -37.87 18.40 -18.45
N ILE A 68 -38.52 18.45 -17.28
CA ILE A 68 -39.11 19.68 -16.73
C ILE A 68 -38.54 19.97 -15.33
N ALA A 69 -38.08 21.20 -15.11
CA ALA A 69 -37.65 21.67 -13.79
C ALA A 69 -37.80 23.19 -13.64
N PRO A 70 -37.91 23.73 -12.42
CA PRO A 70 -38.01 25.18 -12.21
C PRO A 70 -36.66 25.90 -12.38
N ARG A 71 -35.54 25.17 -12.47
CA ARG A 71 -34.19 25.71 -12.65
C ARG A 71 -33.31 24.77 -13.47
N TRP A 72 -32.55 25.33 -14.41
CA TRP A 72 -31.50 24.65 -15.17
C TRP A 72 -30.12 25.27 -14.91
N PRO A 73 -29.36 24.78 -13.90
CA PRO A 73 -27.98 25.18 -13.65
C PRO A 73 -27.06 24.89 -14.84
N SER A 74 -25.96 25.61 -14.96
CA SER A 74 -24.94 25.40 -16.01
C SER A 74 -24.47 23.95 -16.13
N ALA A 75 -24.25 23.25 -15.00
CA ALA A 75 -23.89 21.83 -15.02
C ALA A 75 -24.95 20.96 -15.73
N ALA A 76 -26.24 21.15 -15.42
CA ALA A 76 -27.34 20.50 -16.12
C ALA A 76 -27.41 20.85 -17.62
N ARG A 77 -27.15 22.11 -17.98
CA ARG A 77 -27.07 22.54 -19.40
C ARG A 77 -25.88 21.92 -20.14
N ARG A 78 -24.79 21.60 -19.45
CA ARG A 78 -23.65 20.85 -20.03
C ARG A 78 -23.96 19.35 -20.17
N ARG A 79 -24.77 18.75 -19.27
CA ARG A 79 -25.31 17.39 -19.47
C ARG A 79 -26.11 17.28 -20.78
N LEU A 80 -26.94 18.28 -21.10
CA LEU A 80 -27.72 18.33 -22.35
C LEU A 80 -26.84 18.26 -23.61
N ALA A 81 -25.63 18.85 -23.58
CA ALA A 81 -24.68 18.81 -24.68
C ALA A 81 -24.12 17.40 -25.00
N ARG A 82 -24.45 16.38 -24.19
CA ARG A 82 -23.96 15.00 -24.28
C ARG A 82 -25.04 13.97 -24.66
N VAL A 83 -26.28 14.40 -24.92
CA VAL A 83 -27.37 13.51 -25.37
C VAL A 83 -27.11 13.07 -26.83
N GLY A 84 -27.31 11.78 -27.11
CA GLY A 84 -27.07 11.18 -28.42
C GLY A 84 -28.26 11.26 -29.39
N GLN A 85 -28.15 10.56 -30.52
CA GLN A 85 -29.28 10.36 -31.42
C GLN A 85 -30.22 9.29 -30.83
N VAL A 86 -31.28 9.74 -30.17
CA VAL A 86 -32.36 8.89 -29.63
C VAL A 86 -33.49 8.70 -30.64
N GLY A 87 -34.23 7.58 -30.53
CA GLY A 87 -35.36 7.23 -31.42
C GLY A 87 -36.68 7.98 -31.14
N PHE A 88 -36.63 9.06 -30.37
CA PHE A 88 -37.77 9.85 -29.88
C PHE A 88 -37.38 11.33 -29.77
N GLU A 89 -38.37 12.24 -29.74
CA GLU A 89 -38.08 13.67 -29.56
C GLU A 89 -37.80 13.97 -28.08
N PHE A 90 -36.67 14.61 -27.77
CA PHE A 90 -36.30 14.97 -26.39
C PHE A 90 -36.27 16.49 -26.21
N CYS A 91 -37.03 16.99 -25.22
CA CYS A 91 -37.26 18.42 -25.01
C CYS A 91 -36.97 18.84 -23.55
N PRO A 92 -35.88 19.58 -23.28
CA PRO A 92 -35.61 20.17 -21.97
C PRO A 92 -36.36 21.50 -21.81
N LEU A 93 -37.14 21.63 -20.73
CA LEU A 93 -38.04 22.76 -20.46
C LEU A 93 -37.82 23.31 -19.04
N GLU A 94 -37.80 24.64 -18.91
CA GLU A 94 -37.86 25.31 -17.61
C GLU A 94 -39.34 25.62 -17.30
N VAL A 95 -39.80 25.48 -16.04
CA VAL A 95 -41.23 25.60 -15.68
C VAL A 95 -41.92 26.90 -16.17
N PRO A 96 -41.28 28.09 -16.16
CA PRO A 96 -41.86 29.30 -16.75
C PRO A 96 -42.11 29.21 -18.26
N SER A 97 -41.38 28.35 -18.98
CA SER A 97 -41.52 28.08 -20.41
C SER A 97 -42.67 27.12 -20.77
N LEU A 98 -43.55 26.77 -19.82
CA LEU A 98 -44.75 25.96 -20.12
C LEU A 98 -45.90 26.79 -20.75
N GLY A 99 -45.73 28.10 -20.90
CA GLY A 99 -46.63 29.00 -21.63
C GLY A 99 -46.56 28.87 -23.15
N ALA A 100 -47.32 29.69 -23.87
CA ALA A 100 -47.43 29.64 -25.33
C ALA A 100 -46.14 30.03 -26.07
N ASP A 101 -45.34 30.93 -25.50
CA ASP A 101 -44.12 31.49 -26.11
C ASP A 101 -42.82 30.89 -25.51
N GLY A 102 -42.91 29.75 -24.81
CA GLY A 102 -41.80 29.15 -24.09
C GLY A 102 -40.80 28.40 -24.97
N GLY A 103 -39.52 28.77 -24.87
CA GLY A 103 -38.41 28.07 -25.53
C GLY A 103 -37.86 26.89 -24.73
N ALA A 104 -37.22 25.96 -25.43
CA ALA A 104 -36.41 24.90 -24.83
C ALA A 104 -35.12 25.45 -24.20
N VAL A 105 -34.51 24.65 -23.31
CA VAL A 105 -33.27 25.04 -22.62
C VAL A 105 -32.05 24.64 -23.47
N GLU A 106 -31.37 25.65 -24.00
CA GLU A 106 -30.15 25.48 -24.79
C GLU A 106 -28.98 24.88 -23.97
N PRO A 107 -28.15 24.01 -24.58
CA PRO A 107 -26.98 23.42 -23.93
C PRO A 107 -25.81 24.42 -23.80
N GLU A 108 -24.93 24.16 -22.83
CA GLU A 108 -23.79 25.02 -22.49
C GLU A 108 -22.44 24.32 -22.76
N ARG A 109 -21.34 25.07 -22.86
CA ARG A 109 -19.94 24.56 -22.92
C ARG A 109 -19.08 25.31 -21.89
N SER A 110 -17.94 24.75 -21.48
CA SER A 110 -17.14 25.22 -20.34
C SER A 110 -15.66 25.40 -20.68
N ASP A 111 -15.06 26.49 -20.17
CA ASP A 111 -13.71 26.97 -20.52
C ASP A 111 -12.73 27.06 -19.31
N LEU A 112 -13.04 26.43 -18.16
CA LEU A 112 -12.28 26.64 -16.90
C LEU A 112 -11.57 25.38 -16.35
N PRO A 113 -10.22 25.30 -16.35
CA PRO A 113 -9.45 24.33 -15.59
C PRO A 113 -9.34 24.73 -14.09
N ARG A 114 -9.06 23.76 -13.21
CA ARG A 114 -8.94 23.97 -11.74
C ARG A 114 -7.63 23.49 -11.08
N SER A 115 -6.79 22.75 -11.80
CA SER A 115 -5.53 22.21 -11.25
C SER A 115 -4.39 23.22 -11.36
N LEU A 116 -3.50 23.25 -10.36
CA LEU A 116 -2.22 23.97 -10.39
C LEU A 116 -1.08 22.98 -10.12
N PRO A 117 0.06 23.07 -10.83
CA PRO A 117 1.28 22.34 -10.48
C PRO A 117 1.71 22.64 -9.03
N VAL A 118 2.00 21.59 -8.26
CA VAL A 118 2.13 21.70 -6.79
C VAL A 118 3.36 22.51 -6.39
N ASP A 119 4.46 22.40 -7.14
CA ASP A 119 5.70 23.14 -6.89
C ASP A 119 5.56 24.66 -6.98
N LEU A 120 4.61 25.15 -7.78
CA LEU A 120 4.33 26.59 -7.89
C LEU A 120 3.73 27.16 -6.60
N LEU A 121 3.13 26.32 -5.74
CA LEU A 121 2.60 26.76 -4.44
C LEU A 121 3.74 27.13 -3.49
N ALA A 122 4.90 26.46 -3.55
CA ALA A 122 6.06 26.77 -2.72
C ALA A 122 6.61 28.19 -2.97
N ALA A 123 6.40 28.72 -4.18
CA ALA A 123 6.79 30.09 -4.55
C ALA A 123 5.83 31.17 -4.00
N THR A 124 4.75 30.78 -3.32
CA THR A 124 3.76 31.70 -2.71
C THR A 124 3.93 31.89 -1.21
N CYS A 125 4.93 31.25 -0.59
CA CYS A 125 5.28 31.46 0.81
C CYS A 125 5.97 32.82 1.01
N GLU A 126 5.46 33.65 1.94
CA GLU A 126 6.02 34.98 2.23
C GLU A 126 7.37 34.99 3.00
N PRO A 127 7.61 34.16 4.05
CA PRO A 127 8.91 34.14 4.72
C PRO A 127 9.97 33.41 3.88
N PRO A 128 11.25 33.85 3.90
CA PRO A 128 12.29 33.33 3.00
C PRO A 128 12.64 31.85 3.19
N GLU A 129 12.43 31.31 4.40
CA GLU A 129 12.60 29.88 4.70
C GLU A 129 11.34 29.05 4.35
N GLY A 130 10.20 29.71 4.15
CA GLY A 130 8.90 29.09 3.86
C GLY A 130 8.90 28.19 2.63
N PRO A 131 9.51 28.56 1.48
CA PRO A 131 9.59 27.70 0.30
C PRO A 131 10.33 26.38 0.53
N ASP A 132 11.36 26.34 1.39
CA ASP A 132 12.04 25.08 1.74
C ASP A 132 11.16 24.21 2.64
N LEU A 133 10.64 24.81 3.70
CA LEU A 133 9.74 24.14 4.65
C LEU A 133 8.50 23.57 3.95
N PHE A 134 7.93 24.30 2.99
CA PHE A 134 6.80 23.85 2.17
C PHE A 134 7.18 22.66 1.30
N ARG A 135 8.33 22.69 0.61
CA ARG A 135 8.79 21.55 -0.21
C ARG A 135 9.06 20.31 0.64
N ARG A 136 9.73 20.45 1.78
CA ARG A 136 10.00 19.33 2.72
C ARG A 136 8.70 18.70 3.23
N ALA A 137 7.73 19.53 3.63
CA ALA A 137 6.41 19.07 4.05
C ALA A 137 5.62 18.40 2.89
N LEU A 138 5.69 18.97 1.69
CA LEU A 138 5.07 18.43 0.47
C LEU A 138 5.64 17.04 0.13
N ARG A 139 6.97 16.89 0.05
CA ARG A 139 7.64 15.60 -0.20
C ARG A 139 7.33 14.55 0.89
N ALA A 140 7.08 14.99 2.12
CA ALA A 140 6.61 14.08 3.17
C ALA A 140 5.15 13.64 2.98
N LEU A 141 4.24 14.52 2.52
CA LEU A 141 2.88 14.13 2.14
C LEU A 141 2.87 13.18 0.93
N GLU A 142 3.75 13.39 -0.06
CA GLU A 142 3.94 12.47 -1.19
C GLU A 142 4.45 11.10 -0.71
N GLY A 143 5.39 11.08 0.23
CA GLY A 143 5.83 9.85 0.90
C GLY A 143 4.69 9.12 1.63
N LEU A 144 3.78 9.86 2.29
CA LEU A 144 2.58 9.29 2.92
C LEU A 144 1.57 8.77 1.88
N ALA A 145 1.40 9.48 0.76
CA ALA A 145 0.54 9.07 -0.36
C ALA A 145 1.03 7.75 -0.99
N ALA A 146 2.32 7.66 -1.34
CA ALA A 146 2.95 6.45 -1.86
C ALA A 146 2.95 5.29 -0.85
N LYS A 147 3.09 5.57 0.45
CA LYS A 147 3.02 4.58 1.55
C LYS A 147 1.59 4.02 1.74
N HIS A 148 0.55 4.75 1.38
CA HIS A 148 -0.85 4.42 1.70
C HIS A 148 -1.82 4.32 0.51
N GLY A 149 -1.34 4.38 -0.73
CA GLY A 149 -2.17 4.20 -1.93
C GLY A 149 -3.07 5.41 -2.23
N GLY A 150 -2.50 6.61 -2.21
CA GLY A 150 -3.18 7.85 -2.53
C GLY A 150 -2.34 8.81 -3.37
N VAL A 151 -2.73 10.08 -3.41
CA VAL A 151 -2.08 11.12 -4.22
C VAL A 151 -1.90 12.43 -3.43
N VAL A 152 -0.98 13.28 -3.88
CA VAL A 152 -0.92 14.70 -3.51
C VAL A 152 -1.18 15.57 -4.75
N ARG A 153 -1.99 16.63 -4.62
CA ARG A 153 -2.42 17.46 -5.75
C ARG A 153 -2.54 18.94 -5.38
N GLY A 154 -2.29 19.83 -6.34
CA GLY A 154 -2.32 21.28 -6.12
C GLY A 154 -3.70 21.92 -6.34
N THR A 155 -4.11 22.79 -5.41
CA THR A 155 -5.27 23.70 -5.56
C THR A 155 -4.82 25.14 -5.43
N GLY A 156 -5.67 26.09 -5.82
CA GLY A 156 -5.53 27.51 -5.45
C GLY A 156 -5.70 27.82 -3.95
N GLN A 157 -5.61 26.83 -3.05
CA GLN A 157 -5.63 26.98 -1.59
C GLN A 157 -4.46 26.27 -0.88
N GLY A 158 -3.70 25.43 -1.58
CA GLY A 158 -2.68 24.56 -0.99
C GLY A 158 -2.60 23.17 -1.67
N ALA A 159 -1.73 22.30 -1.16
CA ALA A 159 -1.56 20.93 -1.63
C ALA A 159 -2.42 19.95 -0.81
N GLU A 160 -3.25 19.14 -1.46
CA GLU A 160 -4.16 18.19 -0.81
C GLU A 160 -3.58 16.77 -0.80
N LEU A 161 -3.50 16.15 0.39
CA LEU A 161 -3.28 14.70 0.51
C LEU A 161 -4.62 13.97 0.44
N VAL A 162 -4.80 13.09 -0.54
CA VAL A 162 -6.03 12.31 -0.75
C VAL A 162 -5.77 10.81 -0.61
N LEU A 163 -6.48 10.16 0.30
CA LEU A 163 -6.43 8.71 0.54
C LEU A 163 -7.85 8.13 0.55
N LEU A 164 -8.10 7.05 -0.19
CA LEU A 164 -9.42 6.40 -0.30
C LEU A 164 -10.53 7.39 -0.73
N ALA A 165 -10.33 8.09 -1.85
CA ALA A 165 -11.19 9.18 -2.35
C ALA A 165 -11.43 10.37 -1.40
N ARG A 166 -10.80 10.42 -0.21
CA ARG A 166 -11.03 11.45 0.82
C ARG A 166 -9.87 12.40 0.97
N ARG A 167 -10.16 13.71 1.00
CA ARG A 167 -9.21 14.76 1.42
C ARG A 167 -8.87 14.56 2.90
N CYS A 168 -7.62 14.19 3.17
CA CYS A 168 -7.15 13.81 4.50
C CYS A 168 -6.32 14.90 5.19
N ALA A 169 -5.50 15.64 4.41
CA ALA A 169 -4.80 16.83 4.89
C ALA A 169 -4.65 17.85 3.76
N LEU A 170 -4.41 19.11 4.14
CA LEU A 170 -4.17 20.25 3.25
C LEU A 170 -2.96 21.03 3.77
N LEU A 171 -1.93 21.18 2.93
CA LEU A 171 -0.73 21.97 3.20
C LEU A 171 -0.86 23.35 2.57
N ARG A 172 -0.83 24.40 3.38
CA ARG A 172 -1.15 25.78 2.99
C ARG A 172 0.06 26.72 3.16
N PRO A 173 0.34 27.57 2.16
CA PRO A 173 1.14 28.77 2.39
C PRO A 173 0.27 29.84 3.07
N GLU A 174 0.78 30.49 4.10
CA GLU A 174 0.20 31.66 4.76
C GLU A 174 1.26 32.75 4.96
N ALA A 175 0.83 34.00 5.18
CA ALA A 175 1.71 35.12 5.53
C ALA A 175 2.57 34.86 6.79
N GLY A 176 2.10 33.97 7.68
CA GLY A 176 2.82 33.55 8.89
C GLY A 176 3.68 32.29 8.74
N GLY A 177 3.89 31.76 7.53
CA GLY A 177 4.62 30.51 7.29
C GLY A 177 3.76 29.39 6.69
N VAL A 178 4.15 28.14 6.92
CA VAL A 178 3.46 26.97 6.35
C VAL A 178 2.53 26.35 7.38
N VAL A 179 1.29 26.00 6.99
CA VAL A 179 0.30 25.35 7.86
C VAL A 179 -0.12 24.01 7.29
N LEU A 180 -0.14 22.99 8.14
CA LEU A 180 -0.72 21.68 7.87
C LEU A 180 -2.09 21.58 8.55
N GLU A 181 -3.15 21.53 7.75
CA GLU A 181 -4.51 21.26 8.21
C GLU A 181 -4.83 19.77 8.02
N THR A 182 -4.91 19.01 9.11
CA THR A 182 -5.48 17.65 9.10
C THR A 182 -6.99 17.76 9.00
N LEU A 183 -7.56 17.19 7.93
CA LEU A 183 -8.99 17.19 7.66
C LEU A 183 -9.68 15.91 8.19
N ARG A 184 -8.97 14.78 8.20
CA ARG A 184 -9.44 13.45 8.62
C ARG A 184 -8.29 12.65 9.26
N PRO A 185 -8.56 11.75 10.24
CA PRO A 185 -9.83 11.52 10.93
C PRO A 185 -10.24 12.69 11.83
N ASP A 186 -9.34 13.19 12.66
CA ASP A 186 -9.61 14.26 13.63
C ASP A 186 -9.11 15.60 13.06
N LYS A 187 -9.95 16.64 13.12
CA LYS A 187 -9.59 17.96 12.59
C LYS A 187 -8.54 18.64 13.47
N ALA A 188 -7.44 19.07 12.87
CA ALA A 188 -6.39 19.84 13.53
C ALA A 188 -5.74 20.81 12.55
N SER A 189 -5.33 21.99 13.02
CA SER A 189 -4.44 22.88 12.29
C SER A 189 -3.12 22.97 13.05
N THR A 190 -1.99 22.92 12.34
CA THR A 190 -0.66 23.00 12.93
C THR A 190 0.22 23.84 12.01
N ARG A 191 0.68 25.00 12.50
CA ARG A 191 1.77 25.72 11.84
C ARG A 191 3.04 24.89 11.97
N LEU A 192 3.78 24.77 10.88
CA LEU A 192 4.98 23.95 10.80
C LEU A 192 6.21 24.77 11.16
N GLU A 193 7.13 24.13 11.87
CA GLU A 193 8.45 24.65 12.25
C GLU A 193 9.49 23.61 11.81
N ALA A 194 10.70 24.05 11.46
CA ALA A 194 11.65 23.24 10.66
C ALA A 194 12.23 22.02 11.41
N ASP A 195 12.17 22.03 12.72
CA ASP A 195 12.54 20.99 13.69
C ASP A 195 11.34 20.11 14.09
N LEU A 196 10.16 20.73 14.31
CA LEU A 196 8.93 20.02 14.70
C LEU A 196 8.20 19.34 13.53
N LEU A 197 8.61 19.58 12.28
CA LEU A 197 8.00 19.03 11.06
C LEU A 197 7.78 17.52 11.13
N ALA A 198 8.83 16.75 11.48
CA ALA A 198 8.75 15.29 11.62
C ALA A 198 7.69 14.87 12.65
N GLY A 199 7.58 15.59 13.77
CA GLY A 199 6.59 15.34 14.82
C GLY A 199 5.15 15.66 14.39
N ALA A 200 4.95 16.69 13.55
CA ALA A 200 3.64 16.98 12.97
C ALA A 200 3.20 15.89 11.97
N LEU A 201 4.13 15.44 11.11
CA LEU A 201 3.91 14.37 10.14
C LEU A 201 3.69 13.00 10.80
N ASP A 202 4.37 12.70 11.91
CA ASP A 202 4.16 11.48 12.68
C ASP A 202 2.78 11.42 13.35
N ARG A 203 2.28 12.57 13.85
CA ARG A 203 0.89 12.68 14.35
C ARG A 203 -0.12 12.39 13.22
N LEU A 204 0.09 13.00 12.05
CA LEU A 204 -0.72 12.74 10.86
C LEU A 204 -0.66 11.26 10.42
N GLU A 205 0.53 10.66 10.32
CA GLU A 205 0.69 9.23 9.97
C GLU A 205 -0.04 8.33 10.98
N GLY A 206 0.09 8.59 12.28
CA GLY A 206 -0.58 7.82 13.33
C GLY A 206 -2.11 7.87 13.22
N GLN A 207 -2.67 9.07 13.00
CA GLN A 207 -4.10 9.26 12.79
C GLN A 207 -4.60 8.61 11.49
N LEU A 208 -3.86 8.77 10.39
CA LEU A 208 -4.18 8.13 9.10
C LEU A 208 -4.16 6.61 9.21
N ARG A 209 -3.11 6.02 9.81
CA ARG A 209 -3.03 4.58 10.06
C ARG A 209 -4.19 4.06 10.89
N LYS A 210 -4.64 4.82 11.91
CA LYS A 210 -5.83 4.47 12.71
C LYS A 210 -7.09 4.45 11.84
N ARG A 211 -7.32 5.48 11.01
CA ARG A 211 -8.46 5.53 10.06
C ARG A 211 -8.43 4.40 9.04
N LEU A 212 -7.29 4.18 8.37
CA LEU A 212 -7.15 3.18 7.30
C LEU A 212 -7.33 1.74 7.80
N ASN A 213 -7.11 1.48 9.09
CA ASN A 213 -7.37 0.18 9.72
C ASN A 213 -8.79 0.03 10.29
N ASP A 214 -9.61 1.10 10.34
CA ASP A 214 -10.99 1.01 10.82
C ASP A 214 -11.80 0.03 9.96
N ARG A 215 -12.57 -0.85 10.60
CA ARG A 215 -13.40 -1.87 9.94
C ARG A 215 -14.56 -1.23 9.15
N ARG A 216 -15.04 -0.04 9.54
CA ARG A 216 -16.06 0.72 8.80
C ARG A 216 -15.48 1.32 7.52
N VAL A 217 -14.33 1.99 7.61
CA VAL A 217 -13.63 2.58 6.45
C VAL A 217 -13.22 1.50 5.46
N ARG A 218 -12.66 0.37 5.92
CA ARG A 218 -12.33 -0.78 5.06
C ARG A 218 -13.55 -1.59 4.58
N GLY A 219 -14.72 -1.37 5.18
CA GLY A 219 -15.93 -2.16 4.96
C GLY A 219 -16.85 -1.58 3.88
N GLY A 220 -17.12 -0.28 3.95
CA GLY A 220 -17.97 0.43 2.97
C GLY A 220 -17.18 1.06 1.82
N GLU A 221 -17.90 1.83 1.01
CA GLU A 221 -17.45 2.41 -0.25
C GLU A 221 -16.03 3.01 -0.26
N GLU A 222 -15.59 3.78 0.75
CA GLU A 222 -14.22 4.35 0.78
C GLU A 222 -13.13 3.26 0.62
N GLY A 223 -13.28 2.15 1.34
CA GLY A 223 -12.37 1.01 1.29
C GLY A 223 -12.56 0.10 0.08
N LEU A 224 -13.73 0.14 -0.58
CA LEU A 224 -13.99 -0.53 -1.85
C LEU A 224 -13.33 0.23 -3.01
N ARG A 225 -13.55 1.55 -3.07
CA ARG A 225 -12.94 2.47 -4.05
C ARG A 225 -11.42 2.33 -4.03
N GLY A 226 -10.80 2.37 -2.85
CA GLY A 226 -9.36 2.18 -2.72
C GLY A 226 -8.83 0.78 -3.06
N SER A 227 -9.62 -0.30 -2.95
CA SER A 227 -9.13 -1.65 -3.27
C SER A 227 -9.40 -2.09 -4.71
N ALA A 228 -10.51 -1.66 -5.33
CA ALA A 228 -10.88 -2.06 -6.68
C ALA A 228 -10.30 -1.16 -7.78
N VAL A 229 -9.85 0.07 -7.48
CA VAL A 229 -9.42 1.02 -8.53
C VAL A 229 -8.22 0.53 -9.36
N GLY A 230 -7.22 -0.08 -8.73
CA GLY A 230 -6.09 -0.68 -9.45
C GLY A 230 -6.46 -1.88 -10.31
N ALA A 231 -7.46 -2.66 -9.89
CA ALA A 231 -8.00 -3.77 -10.67
C ALA A 231 -8.85 -3.29 -11.86
N LEU A 232 -9.59 -2.19 -11.71
CA LEU A 232 -10.27 -1.53 -12.82
C LEU A 232 -9.27 -0.96 -13.85
N ALA A 233 -8.15 -0.38 -13.41
CA ALA A 233 -7.10 0.06 -14.33
C ALA A 233 -6.51 -1.10 -15.15
N ALA A 234 -6.26 -2.25 -14.50
CA ALA A 234 -5.80 -3.46 -15.21
C ALA A 234 -6.87 -4.01 -16.17
N ALA A 235 -8.11 -4.17 -15.71
CA ALA A 235 -9.22 -4.72 -16.50
C ALA A 235 -9.65 -3.82 -17.68
N ALA A 236 -9.29 -2.53 -17.65
CA ALA A 236 -9.52 -1.57 -18.73
C ALA A 236 -8.23 -1.23 -19.53
N GLU A 237 -7.13 -1.97 -19.33
CA GLU A 237 -5.83 -1.82 -20.02
C GLU A 237 -5.22 -0.41 -19.94
N LEU A 238 -5.38 0.27 -18.79
CA LEU A 238 -4.99 1.67 -18.63
C LEU A 238 -3.48 1.85 -18.40
N ARG A 239 -2.86 2.60 -19.30
CA ARG A 239 -1.49 3.14 -19.17
C ARG A 239 -1.54 4.54 -18.55
N ASN A 240 -0.39 5.02 -18.04
CA ASN A 240 -0.23 6.40 -17.55
C ASN A 240 -1.33 6.84 -16.57
N VAL A 241 -1.57 6.06 -15.52
CA VAL A 241 -2.72 6.25 -14.64
C VAL A 241 -2.48 7.35 -13.59
N CYS A 242 -3.44 8.25 -13.43
CA CYS A 242 -3.52 9.27 -12.39
C CYS A 242 -4.74 8.99 -11.49
N SER A 243 -4.53 8.90 -10.17
CA SER A 243 -5.59 8.64 -9.18
C SER A 243 -6.10 9.93 -8.55
N TRP A 244 -7.40 10.01 -8.27
CA TRP A 244 -8.08 11.15 -7.62
C TRP A 244 -7.74 12.52 -8.26
N PRO A 245 -8.02 12.70 -9.57
CA PRO A 245 -7.50 13.83 -10.36
C PRO A 245 -8.19 15.18 -10.07
N LEU A 246 -9.32 15.25 -9.36
CA LEU A 246 -10.13 16.47 -9.25
C LEU A 246 -9.94 17.22 -7.93
N ALA A 247 -9.05 18.21 -7.97
CA ALA A 247 -8.66 19.02 -6.83
C ALA A 247 -9.83 19.84 -6.23
N GLY A 248 -9.99 19.76 -4.89
CA GLY A 248 -11.01 20.49 -4.11
C GLY A 248 -12.19 19.67 -3.58
N ASP A 249 -12.61 18.60 -4.25
CA ASP A 249 -13.83 17.85 -3.90
C ASP A 249 -13.62 16.82 -2.76
N ASP A 250 -14.59 16.64 -1.84
CA ASP A 250 -14.61 15.59 -0.80
C ASP A 250 -16.00 14.91 -0.70
N PRO A 251 -16.15 13.63 -1.08
CA PRO A 251 -15.13 12.77 -1.68
C PRO A 251 -14.82 13.23 -3.12
N ASP A 252 -13.70 12.78 -3.68
CA ASP A 252 -13.48 12.89 -5.12
C ASP A 252 -14.56 12.09 -5.87
N VAL A 253 -15.05 12.65 -6.97
CA VAL A 253 -16.05 12.04 -7.85
C VAL A 253 -15.39 11.07 -8.84
N ILE A 254 -14.14 11.33 -9.24
CA ILE A 254 -13.40 10.50 -10.19
C ILE A 254 -12.35 9.68 -9.45
N ASP A 255 -12.30 8.38 -9.73
CA ASP A 255 -11.40 7.46 -9.02
C ASP A 255 -10.02 7.45 -9.66
N GLN A 256 -9.97 7.27 -10.98
CA GLN A 256 -8.75 7.33 -11.78
C GLN A 256 -9.03 7.90 -13.17
N VAL A 257 -7.98 8.36 -13.83
CA VAL A 257 -7.96 8.66 -15.25
C VAL A 257 -6.66 8.12 -15.84
N GLY A 258 -6.72 7.50 -17.02
CA GLY A 258 -5.57 6.92 -17.71
C GLY A 258 -5.74 7.00 -19.21
N LEU A 259 -4.86 6.32 -19.94
CA LEU A 259 -4.90 6.22 -21.40
C LEU A 259 -5.08 4.76 -21.83
N ASP A 260 -5.96 4.52 -22.81
CA ASP A 260 -6.12 3.21 -23.43
C ASP A 260 -4.93 2.84 -24.35
N PRO A 261 -4.87 1.62 -24.92
CA PRO A 261 -3.79 1.21 -25.82
C PRO A 261 -3.56 2.10 -27.04
N GLU A 262 -4.58 2.84 -27.50
CA GLU A 262 -4.50 3.80 -28.59
C GLU A 262 -4.05 5.20 -28.15
N GLY A 263 -4.05 5.49 -26.85
CA GLY A 263 -3.77 6.82 -26.28
C GLY A 263 -4.99 7.72 -26.11
N ARG A 264 -6.22 7.18 -26.17
CA ARG A 264 -7.45 7.92 -25.82
C ARG A 264 -7.60 7.97 -24.30
N PRO A 265 -8.12 9.08 -23.74
CA PRO A 265 -8.34 9.19 -22.30
C PRO A 265 -9.52 8.31 -21.85
N VAL A 266 -9.32 7.57 -20.76
CA VAL A 266 -10.36 6.77 -20.09
C VAL A 266 -10.51 7.25 -18.66
N VAL A 267 -11.75 7.48 -18.25
CA VAL A 267 -12.13 7.94 -16.91
C VAL A 267 -12.69 6.75 -16.14
N ALA A 268 -11.96 6.31 -15.13
CA ALA A 268 -12.29 5.17 -14.29
C ALA A 268 -13.03 5.62 -13.02
N VAL A 269 -14.15 4.98 -12.73
CA VAL A 269 -15.06 5.31 -11.63
C VAL A 269 -15.41 4.02 -10.89
N VAL A 270 -15.30 4.03 -9.56
CA VAL A 270 -15.58 2.87 -8.71
C VAL A 270 -16.68 3.22 -7.71
N ARG A 271 -17.72 2.40 -7.58
CA ARG A 271 -18.82 2.62 -6.62
C ARG A 271 -19.21 1.34 -5.89
N GLU A 272 -19.90 1.50 -4.77
CA GLU A 272 -20.62 0.38 -4.15
C GLU A 272 -21.87 0.03 -4.98
N ARG A 273 -22.73 1.01 -5.22
CA ARG A 273 -23.85 0.95 -6.18
C ARG A 273 -23.77 2.08 -7.19
N LEU A 274 -24.01 1.78 -8.47
CA LEU A 274 -24.08 2.75 -9.55
C LEU A 274 -25.54 3.05 -9.90
N ASP A 275 -25.98 4.27 -9.58
CA ASP A 275 -27.33 4.78 -9.82
C ASP A 275 -27.32 6.09 -10.64
N LEU A 276 -28.51 6.60 -11.00
CA LEU A 276 -28.63 7.85 -11.77
C LEU A 276 -28.00 9.08 -11.06
N PRO A 277 -28.16 9.28 -9.72
CA PRO A 277 -27.37 10.26 -8.96
C PRO A 277 -25.85 10.15 -9.12
N ALA A 278 -25.27 8.95 -8.98
CA ALA A 278 -23.82 8.74 -9.09
C ALA A 278 -23.31 9.05 -10.50
N VAL A 279 -24.06 8.68 -11.53
CA VAL A 279 -23.75 9.04 -12.93
C VAL A 279 -23.87 10.55 -13.16
N GLY A 280 -24.92 11.20 -12.64
CA GLY A 280 -25.12 12.65 -12.74
C GLY A 280 -23.96 13.45 -12.14
N ALA A 281 -23.44 13.03 -10.97
CA ALA A 281 -22.28 13.64 -10.35
C ALA A 281 -21.00 13.50 -11.21
N VAL A 282 -20.77 12.33 -11.81
CA VAL A 282 -19.64 12.10 -12.74
C VAL A 282 -19.75 13.01 -13.96
N LEU A 283 -20.93 13.10 -14.58
CA LEU A 283 -21.16 13.93 -15.77
C LEU A 283 -20.91 15.43 -15.50
N ASP A 284 -21.27 15.94 -14.31
CA ASP A 284 -21.10 17.35 -13.96
C ASP A 284 -19.62 17.80 -13.91
N VAL A 285 -18.70 16.87 -13.62
CA VAL A 285 -17.26 17.14 -13.49
C VAL A 285 -16.43 16.78 -14.74
N LEU A 286 -17.00 16.07 -15.72
CA LEU A 286 -16.26 15.65 -16.92
C LEU A 286 -15.65 16.83 -17.70
N ASP A 287 -16.30 17.98 -17.78
CA ASP A 287 -15.73 19.14 -18.49
C ASP A 287 -14.49 19.71 -17.78
N ALA A 288 -14.50 19.73 -16.45
CA ALA A 288 -13.36 20.18 -15.64
C ALA A 288 -12.20 19.19 -15.73
N LEU A 289 -12.49 17.87 -15.78
CA LEU A 289 -11.50 16.85 -16.05
C LEU A 289 -10.95 16.98 -17.48
N GLN A 290 -11.82 17.18 -18.48
CA GLN A 290 -11.44 17.30 -19.89
C GLN A 290 -10.52 18.52 -20.14
N ALA A 291 -10.71 19.61 -19.40
CA ALA A 291 -9.78 20.75 -19.37
C ALA A 291 -8.44 20.45 -18.66
N ALA A 292 -8.42 19.49 -17.72
CA ALA A 292 -7.21 19.08 -17.01
C ALA A 292 -6.40 17.99 -17.74
N LEU A 293 -7.02 17.15 -18.59
CA LEU A 293 -6.37 16.05 -19.32
C LEU A 293 -5.02 16.44 -19.98
N PRO A 294 -4.88 17.58 -20.68
CA PRO A 294 -3.61 17.94 -21.31
C PRO A 294 -2.49 18.20 -20.29
N GLY A 295 -2.84 18.69 -19.09
CA GLY A 295 -1.91 18.91 -17.99
C GLY A 295 -1.54 17.64 -17.22
N LEU A 296 -2.47 16.68 -17.13
CA LEU A 296 -2.21 15.35 -16.56
C LEU A 296 -1.35 14.47 -17.47
N PHE A 297 -1.45 14.68 -18.80
CA PHE A 297 -0.83 13.80 -19.81
C PHE A 297 0.09 14.52 -20.80
N ILE A 298 0.75 15.62 -20.38
CA ILE A 298 1.73 16.39 -21.17
C ILE A 298 2.75 15.47 -21.86
N ALA A 299 3.17 14.43 -21.15
CA ALA A 299 4.16 13.43 -21.56
C ALA A 299 3.58 12.31 -22.45
N ALA A 300 2.33 11.92 -22.22
CA ALA A 300 1.91 10.52 -22.37
C ALA A 300 1.28 10.16 -23.73
N GLY A 301 1.45 10.99 -24.76
CA GLY A 301 0.92 10.71 -26.10
C GLY A 301 -0.61 10.84 -26.24
N LEU A 302 -1.25 11.57 -25.33
CA LEU A 302 -2.70 11.83 -25.30
C LEU A 302 -3.25 12.22 -26.68
N ARG A 303 -4.20 11.43 -27.18
CA ARG A 303 -5.03 11.81 -28.34
C ARG A 303 -6.18 12.72 -27.88
N PRO A 304 -6.39 13.88 -28.52
CA PRO A 304 -7.53 14.75 -28.21
C PRO A 304 -8.84 14.11 -28.69
N ALA A 305 -9.54 13.46 -27.76
CA ALA A 305 -10.81 12.79 -27.97
C ALA A 305 -11.76 13.04 -26.79
N THR A 306 -13.05 12.74 -26.97
CA THR A 306 -13.98 12.60 -25.83
C THR A 306 -13.53 11.42 -24.97
N PRO A 307 -13.44 11.56 -23.64
CA PRO A 307 -13.04 10.44 -22.79
C PRO A 307 -14.05 9.29 -22.81
N ARG A 308 -13.51 8.06 -22.80
CA ARG A 308 -14.26 6.83 -22.55
C ARG A 308 -14.55 6.69 -21.05
N LEU A 309 -15.72 6.17 -20.68
CA LEU A 309 -16.12 6.04 -19.27
C LEU A 309 -16.12 4.57 -18.82
N ALA A 310 -15.27 4.23 -17.85
CA ALA A 310 -15.16 2.89 -17.29
C ALA A 310 -15.73 2.87 -15.86
N PHE A 311 -16.90 2.24 -15.69
CA PHE A 311 -17.60 2.16 -14.41
C PHE A 311 -17.48 0.76 -13.80
N ALA A 312 -16.89 0.64 -12.62
CA ALA A 312 -16.95 -0.58 -11.81
C ALA A 312 -17.88 -0.38 -10.61
N ALA A 313 -18.79 -1.33 -10.39
CA ALA A 313 -19.61 -1.37 -9.16
C ALA A 313 -19.96 -2.80 -8.74
N ARG A 314 -20.39 -2.99 -7.48
CA ARG A 314 -21.00 -4.25 -7.02
C ARG A 314 -22.43 -4.38 -7.52
N GLU A 315 -23.18 -3.29 -7.44
CA GLU A 315 -24.56 -3.18 -7.91
C GLU A 315 -24.64 -2.11 -9.00
N ILE A 316 -25.33 -2.40 -10.11
CA ILE A 316 -25.59 -1.45 -11.21
C ILE A 316 -27.08 -1.47 -11.50
N ASP A 317 -27.75 -0.32 -11.32
CA ASP A 317 -29.18 -0.19 -11.63
C ASP A 317 -29.44 -0.31 -13.13
N ALA A 318 -30.46 -1.07 -13.53
CA ALA A 318 -30.79 -1.28 -14.95
C ALA A 318 -31.05 0.04 -15.70
N THR A 319 -31.64 1.04 -15.04
CA THR A 319 -31.88 2.38 -15.60
C THR A 319 -30.59 3.09 -16.02
N VAL A 320 -29.44 2.77 -15.41
CA VAL A 320 -28.13 3.30 -15.83
C VAL A 320 -27.71 2.72 -17.18
N ALA A 321 -27.94 1.44 -17.45
CA ALA A 321 -27.63 0.84 -18.74
C ALA A 321 -28.49 1.45 -19.87
N HIS A 322 -29.80 1.62 -19.63
CA HIS A 322 -30.68 2.28 -20.60
C HIS A 322 -30.31 3.76 -20.83
N LEU A 323 -29.95 4.50 -19.77
CA LEU A 323 -29.43 5.87 -19.90
C LEU A 323 -28.21 5.94 -20.82
N PHE A 324 -27.23 5.05 -20.65
CA PHE A 324 -26.01 5.06 -21.45
C PHE A 324 -26.24 4.65 -22.92
N GLY A 325 -27.34 3.97 -23.24
CA GLY A 325 -27.82 3.81 -24.62
C GLY A 325 -28.33 5.10 -25.28
N ALA A 326 -28.67 6.14 -24.50
CA ALA A 326 -29.13 7.45 -24.97
C ALA A 326 -28.07 8.57 -24.90
N LEU A 327 -26.92 8.33 -24.26
CA LEU A 327 -25.82 9.29 -24.14
C LEU A 327 -24.73 9.03 -25.19
N ALA A 328 -24.11 10.11 -25.70
CA ALA A 328 -23.06 10.04 -26.72
C ALA A 328 -21.66 9.75 -26.13
N PHE A 329 -21.52 8.67 -25.34
CA PHE A 329 -20.26 8.25 -24.72
C PHE A 329 -19.89 6.79 -25.05
N ASP A 330 -18.64 6.59 -25.47
CA ASP A 330 -17.96 5.28 -25.36
C ASP A 330 -17.83 4.94 -23.87
N HIS A 331 -18.32 3.77 -23.47
CA HIS A 331 -18.39 3.36 -22.07
C HIS A 331 -18.24 1.84 -21.90
N ALA A 332 -17.87 1.42 -20.69
CA ALA A 332 -17.80 0.03 -20.28
C ALA A 332 -18.24 -0.13 -18.82
N PHE A 333 -18.97 -1.21 -18.54
CA PHE A 333 -19.39 -1.58 -17.19
C PHE A 333 -18.59 -2.80 -16.71
N TYR A 334 -18.18 -2.77 -15.45
CA TYR A 334 -17.45 -3.84 -14.80
C TYR A 334 -18.15 -4.22 -13.48
N GLU A 335 -18.24 -5.51 -13.20
CA GLU A 335 -18.76 -6.04 -11.93
C GLU A 335 -17.60 -6.22 -10.94
N ILE A 336 -17.74 -5.70 -9.72
CA ILE A 336 -16.76 -5.88 -8.65
C ILE A 336 -17.13 -7.08 -7.79
N ARG A 337 -16.35 -8.15 -7.91
CA ARG A 337 -16.51 -9.37 -7.11
C ARG A 337 -15.60 -9.32 -5.89
N GLY A 338 -16.19 -9.59 -4.72
CA GLY A 338 -15.50 -9.53 -3.43
C GLY A 338 -14.95 -8.14 -3.07
N ARG A 339 -13.66 -7.90 -3.34
CA ARG A 339 -12.91 -6.67 -2.98
C ARG A 339 -11.98 -6.13 -4.07
N THR A 340 -11.52 -6.97 -4.97
CA THR A 340 -10.41 -6.69 -5.91
C THR A 340 -10.55 -7.40 -7.26
N GLU A 341 -11.51 -8.32 -7.41
CA GLU A 341 -11.82 -8.92 -8.72
C GLU A 341 -12.77 -7.96 -9.44
N VAL A 342 -12.40 -7.57 -10.67
CA VAL A 342 -13.15 -6.61 -11.49
C VAL A 342 -13.28 -7.20 -12.89
N VAL A 343 -14.50 -7.56 -13.29
CA VAL A 343 -14.77 -8.33 -14.51
C VAL A 343 -15.61 -7.50 -15.46
N LEU A 344 -15.23 -7.44 -16.74
CA LEU A 344 -16.02 -6.75 -17.78
C LEU A 344 -17.40 -7.42 -17.89
N ARG A 345 -18.47 -6.63 -17.77
CA ARG A 345 -19.85 -7.12 -17.92
C ARG A 345 -20.22 -7.11 -19.41
N ASP A 346 -20.63 -8.26 -19.94
CA ASP A 346 -21.09 -8.36 -21.32
C ASP A 346 -22.36 -7.51 -21.53
N GLN A 347 -22.34 -6.64 -22.54
CA GLN A 347 -23.44 -5.74 -22.85
C GLN A 347 -24.69 -6.48 -23.35
N SER A 348 -24.55 -7.72 -23.83
CA SER A 348 -25.65 -8.55 -24.33
C SER A 348 -26.52 -9.18 -23.23
N GLU A 349 -26.03 -9.32 -21.99
CA GLU A 349 -26.81 -9.82 -20.85
C GLU A 349 -27.60 -8.73 -20.11
N ALA A 350 -27.46 -7.45 -20.49
CA ALA A 350 -28.07 -6.32 -19.78
C ALA A 350 -29.62 -6.31 -19.79
N ALA A 351 -30.26 -7.13 -20.64
CA ALA A 351 -31.71 -7.15 -20.86
C ALA A 351 -32.52 -8.17 -20.01
N LEU A 352 -31.89 -8.87 -19.05
CA LEU A 352 -32.57 -9.84 -18.20
C LEU A 352 -32.57 -9.45 -16.71
N PRO A 353 -33.74 -9.15 -16.10
CA PRO A 353 -33.80 -8.88 -14.67
C PRO A 353 -33.55 -10.16 -13.87
N GLN A 354 -32.48 -10.18 -13.07
CA GLN A 354 -32.24 -11.27 -12.13
C GLN A 354 -33.36 -11.31 -11.09
N LYS A 355 -34.07 -12.44 -11.05
CA LYS A 355 -35.21 -12.65 -10.16
C LYS A 355 -34.69 -12.98 -8.76
N PRO A 356 -35.11 -12.27 -7.69
CA PRO A 356 -34.64 -12.56 -6.34
C PRO A 356 -35.01 -13.99 -5.94
N GLU A 357 -34.05 -14.73 -5.40
CA GLU A 357 -34.26 -16.12 -4.97
C GLU A 357 -35.29 -16.17 -3.84
N ALA A 358 -36.37 -16.91 -4.07
CA ALA A 358 -37.41 -17.10 -3.06
C ALA A 358 -36.91 -18.09 -2.00
N VAL A 359 -36.92 -17.68 -0.74
CA VAL A 359 -36.77 -18.60 0.40
C VAL A 359 -37.95 -19.57 0.41
N VAL A 360 -37.68 -20.84 0.15
CA VAL A 360 -38.68 -21.92 0.22
C VAL A 360 -38.30 -22.88 1.34
N ALA A 361 -39.22 -23.06 2.30
CA ALA A 361 -39.09 -24.01 3.40
C ALA A 361 -39.57 -25.43 3.00
N ASP A 362 -39.35 -26.40 3.89
CA ASP A 362 -39.65 -27.81 3.69
C ASP A 362 -41.12 -28.12 3.29
N GLY A 363 -41.32 -29.27 2.62
CA GLY A 363 -42.53 -30.08 2.87
C GLY A 363 -43.28 -30.62 1.65
N GLU A 364 -42.98 -31.87 1.31
CA GLU A 364 -43.91 -32.91 0.83
C GLU A 364 -45.13 -32.54 -0.06
N THR A 365 -45.15 -33.06 -1.29
CA THR A 365 -46.19 -34.05 -1.67
C THR A 365 -45.76 -34.92 -2.86
N GLN A 366 -46.27 -36.15 -2.94
CA GLN A 366 -45.90 -37.13 -3.97
C GLN A 366 -46.89 -37.17 -5.14
N ALA A 367 -46.38 -37.59 -6.30
CA ALA A 367 -47.15 -37.84 -7.52
C ALA A 367 -48.00 -39.14 -7.43
N LEU A 368 -48.95 -39.30 -8.38
CA LEU A 368 -48.91 -40.43 -9.32
C LEU A 368 -50.02 -40.37 -10.39
N GLY A 369 -49.65 -40.68 -11.64
CA GLY A 369 -50.57 -40.79 -12.77
C GLY A 369 -50.37 -42.07 -13.58
N SER A 370 -51.27 -43.05 -13.39
CA SER A 370 -51.72 -44.05 -14.37
C SER A 370 -50.71 -44.83 -15.25
N ARG A 371 -50.35 -46.02 -14.75
CA ARG A 371 -50.33 -47.34 -15.46
C ARG A 371 -49.52 -47.56 -16.77
N GLU A 372 -48.61 -48.53 -16.65
CA GLU A 372 -48.00 -49.40 -17.67
C GLU A 372 -49.02 -50.20 -18.52
N PRO A 373 -48.65 -50.80 -19.69
CA PRO A 373 -47.95 -52.11 -19.68
C PRO A 373 -46.93 -52.45 -20.81
N GLU A 374 -45.83 -53.08 -20.40
CA GLU A 374 -45.14 -54.28 -20.97
C GLU A 374 -44.67 -54.42 -22.45
N ARG A 375 -43.33 -54.58 -22.57
CA ARG A 375 -42.57 -55.61 -23.34
C ARG A 375 -42.51 -55.61 -24.89
N THR A 376 -41.27 -55.58 -25.41
CA THR A 376 -40.55 -56.82 -25.86
C THR A 376 -39.05 -56.58 -26.12
N ALA A 377 -38.23 -57.65 -26.16
CA ALA A 377 -36.78 -57.58 -26.43
C ALA A 377 -36.20 -58.90 -27.00
N PRO A 378 -35.12 -58.85 -27.82
CA PRO A 378 -34.06 -59.85 -27.77
C PRO A 378 -32.63 -59.24 -27.92
N ARG A 379 -31.69 -59.38 -26.97
CA ARG A 379 -30.87 -60.57 -26.57
C ARG A 379 -29.74 -60.99 -27.55
N ARG A 380 -28.47 -60.97 -27.06
CA ARG A 380 -27.34 -61.98 -27.16
C ARG A 380 -25.94 -61.29 -27.23
N ARG A 381 -24.79 -61.79 -26.71
CA ARG A 381 -24.45 -62.91 -25.77
C ARG A 381 -22.94 -62.94 -25.36
N ARG A 382 -22.62 -63.25 -24.06
CA ARG A 382 -21.43 -64.00 -23.52
C ARG A 382 -20.02 -63.33 -23.62
N ARG A 383 -18.98 -63.65 -22.82
CA ARG A 383 -18.65 -64.64 -21.72
C ARG A 383 -17.61 -63.96 -20.74
N ARG A 384 -16.80 -64.54 -19.82
CA ARG A 384 -16.43 -65.94 -19.44
C ARG A 384 -16.41 -66.23 -17.91
N GLY A 385 -15.89 -65.34 -17.05
CA GLY A 385 -15.70 -65.51 -15.57
C GLY A 385 -14.29 -65.08 -15.09
N GLY A 386 -13.87 -65.25 -13.83
CA GLY A 386 -14.59 -65.66 -12.60
C GLY A 386 -13.68 -66.15 -11.43
N ARG A 387 -14.23 -66.19 -10.20
CA ARG A 387 -13.63 -66.51 -8.87
C ARG A 387 -12.66 -65.44 -8.28
N GLY A 388 -12.66 -65.14 -6.96
CA GLY A 388 -13.69 -65.34 -5.91
C GLY A 388 -13.18 -65.63 -4.49
N GLN A 389 -14.05 -65.38 -3.48
CA GLN A 389 -14.00 -65.88 -2.07
C GLN A 389 -12.89 -65.28 -1.14
N ARG A 390 -13.06 -65.14 0.20
CA ARG A 390 -14.15 -65.53 1.14
C ARG A 390 -14.05 -64.81 2.51
N GLN A 391 -15.21 -64.51 3.15
CA GLN A 391 -15.45 -64.36 4.62
C GLN A 391 -14.62 -63.28 5.37
N GLY A 392 -14.95 -62.76 6.57
CA GLY A 392 -16.02 -62.94 7.58
C GLY A 392 -15.46 -62.42 8.93
N LYS A 393 -16.19 -61.97 9.97
CA LYS A 393 -17.58 -62.18 10.42
C LYS A 393 -17.90 -61.18 11.59
N ARG A 394 -19.18 -60.83 11.80
CA ARG A 394 -19.94 -60.59 13.09
C ARG A 394 -19.19 -60.46 14.44
N VAL A 395 -19.63 -59.77 15.51
CA VAL A 395 -20.73 -58.83 15.94
C VAL A 395 -20.75 -58.90 17.50
N SER A 396 -21.45 -57.97 18.19
CA SER A 396 -21.95 -58.02 19.60
C SER A 396 -20.97 -58.00 20.80
N SER A 397 -20.90 -56.83 21.44
CA SER A 397 -21.33 -56.49 22.83
C SER A 397 -20.74 -57.12 24.11
N ASP A 398 -20.87 -56.30 25.17
CA ASP A 398 -21.02 -56.59 26.60
C ASP A 398 -19.81 -56.66 27.58
N ARG A 399 -20.16 -56.25 28.81
CA ARG A 399 -19.44 -56.11 30.11
C ARG A 399 -19.63 -57.43 30.93
N PRO A 400 -19.20 -57.61 32.21
CA PRO A 400 -18.45 -56.72 33.12
C PRO A 400 -17.37 -57.40 34.03
N GLU A 401 -16.82 -56.61 34.96
CA GLU A 401 -16.55 -56.91 36.39
C GLU A 401 -15.39 -57.81 36.92
N ALA A 402 -14.60 -57.18 37.81
CA ALA A 402 -14.37 -57.54 39.23
C ALA A 402 -13.07 -58.24 39.72
N ARG A 403 -12.60 -57.76 40.89
CA ARG A 403 -11.88 -58.46 42.00
C ARG A 403 -10.39 -58.83 41.83
N GLU A 404 -9.55 -58.89 42.88
CA GLU A 404 -9.55 -58.39 44.29
C GLU A 404 -8.09 -58.48 44.87
N SER A 405 -7.83 -58.04 46.12
CA SER A 405 -6.60 -58.26 46.94
C SER A 405 -5.27 -57.62 46.43
N ASP A 406 -4.17 -57.41 47.17
CA ASP A 406 -3.77 -57.17 48.59
C ASP A 406 -2.21 -56.95 48.56
N SER A 407 -1.41 -56.49 49.56
CA SER A 407 -1.57 -56.02 50.96
C SER A 407 -0.43 -55.04 51.36
N GLU A 408 -0.53 -54.48 52.57
CA GLU A 408 0.56 -54.13 53.53
C GLU A 408 1.51 -52.91 53.35
N THR A 409 1.32 -51.96 54.27
CA THR A 409 2.22 -50.94 54.86
C THR A 409 3.28 -51.57 55.81
N PRO A 410 4.25 -50.87 56.47
CA PRO A 410 4.22 -49.47 56.99
C PRO A 410 5.51 -48.60 56.88
N ALA A 411 5.43 -47.40 57.48
CA ALA A 411 6.50 -46.37 57.63
C ALA A 411 7.15 -46.47 59.07
N PRO A 412 7.68 -45.43 59.78
CA PRO A 412 7.72 -43.96 59.60
C PRO A 412 9.07 -43.26 60.00
N ALA A 413 9.00 -41.94 60.35
CA ALA A 413 9.88 -41.18 61.27
C ALA A 413 11.25 -40.66 60.77
N GLU A 414 11.78 -39.48 61.21
CA GLU A 414 11.28 -38.24 61.87
C GLU A 414 12.38 -37.11 61.67
N GLU A 415 12.50 -35.91 62.26
CA GLU A 415 11.82 -35.20 63.39
C GLU A 415 11.71 -33.64 63.21
N THR A 416 12.74 -32.84 63.59
CA THR A 416 12.69 -31.39 63.95
C THR A 416 14.07 -30.69 63.82
N ALA A 417 14.34 -29.37 64.04
CA ALA A 417 13.63 -28.08 63.86
C ALA A 417 14.60 -26.88 64.23
N GLN A 418 14.05 -25.65 64.39
CA GLN A 418 14.58 -24.45 65.10
C GLN A 418 15.37 -23.34 64.35
N SER A 419 14.75 -22.14 64.26
CA SER A 419 15.13 -20.83 64.87
C SER A 419 16.61 -20.43 65.15
N ALA A 420 17.03 -19.15 65.16
CA ALA A 420 16.49 -17.85 64.70
C ALA A 420 17.57 -16.71 64.88
N GLU A 421 17.19 -15.45 64.63
CA GLU A 421 17.90 -14.17 64.94
C GLU A 421 18.99 -13.64 63.97
N VAL A 422 19.14 -12.31 63.94
CA VAL A 422 19.81 -11.43 62.93
C VAL A 422 20.15 -10.11 63.64
N PRO A 423 21.38 -9.53 63.60
CA PRO A 423 21.89 -8.70 62.48
C PRO A 423 23.45 -8.80 62.29
N GLU A 424 24.24 -7.94 61.61
CA GLU A 424 24.03 -6.61 61.02
C GLU A 424 25.03 -6.25 59.88
N ALA A 425 24.53 -5.56 58.84
CA ALA A 425 25.13 -4.57 57.90
C ALA A 425 26.51 -4.71 57.18
N ILE A 426 26.54 -4.12 55.97
CA ILE A 426 27.66 -3.65 55.11
C ILE A 426 28.42 -4.68 54.22
N ASP A 427 27.86 -4.88 53.03
CA ASP A 427 28.47 -4.62 51.69
C ASP A 427 29.87 -5.17 51.33
N GLU A 428 29.93 -6.21 50.48
CA GLU A 428 30.59 -6.14 49.16
C GLU A 428 30.23 -7.36 48.26
N ALA A 429 30.57 -7.30 46.97
CA ALA A 429 29.98 -8.11 45.89
C ALA A 429 30.41 -9.59 45.78
N SER A 430 29.52 -10.48 45.29
CA SER A 430 29.87 -11.48 44.24
C SER A 430 28.69 -12.31 43.67
N SER A 431 28.53 -12.24 42.33
CA SER A 431 28.19 -13.35 41.39
C SER A 431 26.82 -14.05 41.39
N ILE A 432 26.44 -14.53 40.18
CA ILE A 432 25.45 -15.62 39.87
C ILE A 432 23.97 -15.24 40.12
N ASP A 433 22.99 -15.46 39.21
CA ASP A 433 22.99 -16.10 37.88
C ASP A 433 21.97 -15.40 36.94
N GLU A 434 22.21 -15.41 35.62
CA GLU A 434 21.24 -14.88 34.62
C GLU A 434 20.26 -15.98 34.16
N ILE A 435 19.06 -16.02 34.75
CA ILE A 435 18.02 -16.98 34.33
C ILE A 435 17.40 -16.54 33.00
N SER A 436 17.73 -17.27 31.93
CA SER A 436 17.08 -17.13 30.62
C SER A 436 15.62 -17.59 30.69
N LEU A 437 14.70 -16.76 30.18
CA LEU A 437 13.25 -16.91 30.38
C LEU A 437 12.50 -17.24 29.06
N PHE A 438 13.04 -18.21 28.31
CA PHE A 438 12.42 -18.76 27.10
C PHE A 438 12.67 -20.28 26.99
N ASP A 439 11.74 -21.08 27.52
CA ASP A 439 11.21 -22.34 26.96
C ASP A 439 10.19 -22.94 27.97
N LEU A 440 9.50 -24.02 27.58
CA LEU A 440 8.34 -24.69 28.23
C LEU A 440 6.97 -23.99 28.05
N ASP A 441 5.89 -24.68 27.65
CA ASP A 441 5.80 -25.94 26.88
C ASP A 441 4.37 -26.12 26.28
N ASP A 442 4.17 -27.13 25.43
CA ASP A 442 2.87 -27.49 24.83
C ASP A 442 1.83 -28.10 25.82
N GLU A 443 0.53 -28.04 25.46
CA GLU A 443 -0.56 -28.71 26.21
C GLU A 443 -0.44 -30.25 26.27
N PRO A 444 -1.04 -30.89 27.30
CA PRO A 444 -2.09 -31.85 26.97
C PRO A 444 -3.32 -31.92 27.91
N ARG A 445 -4.50 -31.62 27.34
CA ARG A 445 -5.81 -32.34 27.47
C ARG A 445 -6.30 -32.87 28.85
N ARG A 446 -7.37 -32.22 29.34
CA ARG A 446 -8.65 -32.76 29.89
C ARG A 446 -8.68 -34.10 30.67
N GLU A 447 -9.22 -34.05 31.90
CA GLU A 447 -10.43 -34.81 32.30
C GLU A 447 -11.18 -34.14 33.49
N ALA A 448 -12.30 -34.67 34.01
CA ALA A 448 -13.27 -33.87 34.77
C ALA A 448 -14.03 -34.54 35.94
N ALA A 449 -14.21 -33.80 37.05
CA ALA A 449 -15.25 -33.94 38.10
C ALA A 449 -15.25 -32.69 39.04
N GLY A 450 -16.31 -32.31 39.77
CA GLY A 450 -17.69 -32.86 39.77
C GLY A 450 -18.50 -32.69 41.08
N SER A 451 -18.67 -31.47 41.64
CA SER A 451 -19.59 -31.16 42.78
C SER A 451 -19.84 -29.64 42.84
N GLY A 452 -21.05 -29.08 42.84
CA GLY A 452 -22.10 -29.15 43.89
C GLY A 452 -21.87 -28.01 44.91
N THR A 453 -22.66 -26.93 45.04
CA THR A 453 -24.13 -26.87 45.25
C THR A 453 -24.67 -25.41 45.17
N ARG A 454 -25.95 -25.21 44.79
CA ARG A 454 -26.76 -23.96 44.93
C ARG A 454 -27.86 -24.18 46.02
N PRO A 455 -28.55 -23.18 46.65
CA PRO A 455 -28.86 -21.83 46.14
C PRO A 455 -28.97 -20.64 47.15
N ALA A 456 -29.12 -19.43 46.58
CA ALA A 456 -29.97 -18.28 46.97
C ALA A 456 -30.20 -17.83 48.45
N ARG A 457 -30.06 -16.50 48.67
CA ARG A 457 -30.86 -15.72 49.65
C ARG A 457 -31.40 -14.42 49.04
N ARG A 458 -32.40 -13.81 49.70
CA ARG A 458 -33.36 -12.84 49.14
C ARG A 458 -33.84 -11.84 50.21
N ARG A 459 -33.91 -10.53 49.86
CA ARG A 459 -34.53 -9.33 50.52
C ARG A 459 -33.57 -8.14 50.34
N GLY A 460 -33.97 -6.89 50.07
CA GLY A 460 -35.29 -6.35 49.73
C GLY A 460 -35.96 -5.52 50.84
N ARG A 461 -35.97 -4.19 50.71
CA ARG A 461 -36.86 -3.27 51.47
C ARG A 461 -37.16 -1.98 50.67
N ARG A 462 -38.33 -1.39 50.89
CA ARG A 462 -38.79 -0.08 50.35
C ARG A 462 -38.80 0.98 51.47
N GLN A 463 -38.89 2.26 51.09
CA GLN A 463 -40.04 3.18 51.40
C GLN A 463 -39.67 4.59 51.93
N GLY A 464 -40.21 5.64 51.27
CA GLY A 464 -40.34 7.02 51.79
C GLY A 464 -39.77 8.11 50.85
N GLY A 465 -40.46 9.22 50.52
CA GLY A 465 -41.92 9.46 50.57
C GLY A 465 -42.42 10.92 50.60
N ARG A 466 -42.85 11.47 49.44
CA ARG A 466 -43.70 12.70 49.23
C ARG A 466 -43.05 14.07 49.57
N SER A 467 -43.05 15.12 48.72
CA SER A 467 -44.13 15.93 48.07
C SER A 467 -44.73 16.98 49.04
N ARG A 468 -44.86 18.29 48.71
CA ARG A 468 -45.65 18.93 47.62
C ARG A 468 -45.38 20.46 47.46
N VAL A 469 -45.59 21.00 46.23
CA VAL A 469 -46.21 22.34 45.88
C VAL A 469 -45.39 23.60 46.30
N ARG A 470 -45.31 24.74 45.57
CA ARG A 470 -46.29 25.53 44.78
C ARG A 470 -45.61 26.44 43.70
N ALA A 471 -46.37 26.91 42.71
CA ALA A 471 -46.09 28.09 41.85
C ALA A 471 -47.27 29.09 41.94
N PRO A 472 -47.11 30.39 41.58
CA PRO A 472 -47.39 30.81 40.20
C PRO A 472 -46.59 32.05 39.67
N ASP A 473 -46.62 32.26 38.34
CA ASP A 473 -46.92 33.49 37.54
C ASP A 473 -46.29 34.86 37.94
N ASN A 474 -45.94 35.82 37.06
CA ASN A 474 -46.06 35.97 35.59
C ASN A 474 -45.17 37.14 35.06
N ASP A 475 -44.95 37.23 33.73
CA ASP A 475 -44.73 38.44 32.87
C ASP A 475 -43.57 39.44 33.17
N ALA A 476 -42.94 40.19 32.24
CA ALA A 476 -43.04 40.37 30.78
C ALA A 476 -41.68 40.82 30.16
N GLU A 477 -41.64 40.92 28.82
CA GLU A 477 -40.95 41.88 27.89
C GLU A 477 -39.89 42.87 28.47
N ASP A 478 -38.83 43.33 27.77
CA ASP A 478 -38.63 43.60 26.33
C ASP A 478 -37.12 43.89 26.02
N THR A 479 -36.74 44.04 24.73
CA THR A 479 -35.48 44.63 24.19
C THR A 479 -34.12 43.98 24.52
N ALA A 480 -33.00 44.11 23.78
CA ALA A 480 -32.63 44.30 22.35
C ALA A 480 -31.30 45.11 22.27
N ALA A 481 -30.37 44.74 21.36
CA ALA A 481 -29.15 45.49 21.00
C ALA A 481 -28.10 45.68 22.14
N ASP A 482 -26.84 46.11 21.90
CA ASP A 482 -25.86 45.95 20.80
C ASP A 482 -24.48 46.47 21.32
N THR A 483 -23.36 46.09 20.71
CA THR A 483 -21.96 46.49 21.04
C THR A 483 -21.46 46.09 22.45
N GLY A 484 -20.16 46.11 22.79
CA GLY A 484 -18.93 46.36 22.01
C GLY A 484 -17.66 46.38 22.89
N ASP A 485 -16.49 46.31 22.27
CA ASP A 485 -15.13 46.55 22.81
C ASP A 485 -14.67 45.94 24.15
N ALA A 486 -13.97 44.81 24.00
CA ALA A 486 -12.58 44.61 24.43
C ALA A 486 -11.94 45.53 25.50
N LYS A 487 -11.31 44.90 26.50
CA LYS A 487 -10.00 45.35 27.02
C LYS A 487 -9.14 44.22 27.58
N THR A 488 -7.84 44.32 27.34
CA THR A 488 -6.79 43.38 27.75
C THR A 488 -6.14 43.77 29.08
N ALA A 489 -5.85 42.78 29.94
CA ALA A 489 -4.61 42.63 30.71
C ALA A 489 -4.71 41.40 31.66
N ASP A 490 -3.74 40.48 31.57
CA ASP A 490 -2.73 40.13 32.59
C ASP A 490 -3.12 40.28 34.09
N ASP A 491 -2.76 39.37 35.01
CA ASP A 491 -2.04 38.07 34.94
C ASP A 491 -2.30 37.32 36.27
N ASP A 492 -2.25 35.98 36.28
CA ASP A 492 -2.04 35.14 37.48
C ASP A 492 -1.90 33.65 37.09
N LEU A 493 -0.66 33.14 37.14
CA LEU A 493 -0.32 31.72 37.25
C LEU A 493 -0.53 31.28 38.73
N VAL A 494 -0.53 30.01 39.17
CA VAL A 494 0.30 28.84 38.82
C VAL A 494 -0.41 27.54 39.32
N ALA A 495 0.18 26.37 39.01
CA ALA A 495 0.01 25.06 39.67
C ALA A 495 -1.35 24.34 39.40
N GLU A 496 -1.38 23.32 38.56
CA GLU A 496 -0.92 21.93 38.78
C GLU A 496 -1.94 21.05 39.52
N ASP A 497 -2.48 20.04 38.82
CA ASP A 497 -2.94 18.80 39.45
C ASP A 497 -2.76 17.62 38.45
N ALA A 498 -1.64 16.91 38.54
CA ALA A 498 -1.18 15.97 37.53
C ALA A 498 -1.65 14.52 37.81
N HIS A 499 -2.97 14.27 37.82
CA HIS A 499 -3.54 12.99 38.27
C HIS A 499 -4.79 12.49 37.51
N ASP A 500 -4.69 12.28 36.19
CA ASP A 500 -5.65 11.39 35.47
C ASP A 500 -5.02 10.63 34.27
N LEU A 501 -3.88 9.96 34.51
CA LEU A 501 -3.15 9.18 33.50
C LEU A 501 -3.18 7.66 33.77
N ALA A 502 -4.20 7.20 34.51
CA ALA A 502 -4.36 5.79 34.94
C ALA A 502 -5.68 5.14 34.47
N ALA A 503 -6.62 5.90 33.90
CA ALA A 503 -7.98 5.43 33.61
C ALA A 503 -8.18 4.73 32.24
N THR A 504 -7.15 4.68 31.38
CA THR A 504 -7.28 4.29 29.96
C THR A 504 -6.65 2.92 29.62
N LEU A 505 -6.58 2.00 30.59
CA LEU A 505 -6.10 0.62 30.39
C LEU A 505 -7.20 -0.39 30.72
N ALA A 506 -8.18 -0.53 29.82
CA ALA A 506 -9.07 -1.68 29.79
C ALA A 506 -8.38 -2.84 29.03
N PRO A 507 -8.41 -4.08 29.55
CA PRO A 507 -7.79 -5.22 28.87
C PRO A 507 -8.55 -5.56 27.57
N LEU A 508 -7.80 -5.92 26.53
CA LEU A 508 -8.36 -6.36 25.25
C LEU A 508 -8.68 -7.85 25.29
N ASP A 509 -9.73 -8.23 24.56
CA ASP A 509 -10.18 -9.62 24.40
C ASP A 509 -9.25 -10.38 23.44
N GLU A 510 -8.62 -11.46 23.94
CA GLU A 510 -7.63 -12.25 23.18
C GLU A 510 -8.26 -13.22 22.16
N SER A 511 -9.58 -13.37 22.11
CA SER A 511 -10.28 -14.37 21.28
C SER A 511 -10.29 -14.10 19.76
N ALA A 512 -9.52 -13.12 19.27
CA ALA A 512 -9.57 -12.62 17.88
C ALA A 512 -8.37 -12.98 16.98
N LEU A 513 -7.39 -13.77 17.45
CA LEU A 513 -6.22 -14.17 16.67
C LEU A 513 -6.42 -15.53 15.97
N GLY A 514 -7.15 -15.52 14.85
CA GLY A 514 -7.48 -16.72 14.09
C GLY A 514 -7.87 -16.46 12.63
N ALA A 515 -6.96 -15.88 11.84
CA ALA A 515 -7.12 -15.69 10.40
C ALA A 515 -5.94 -16.35 9.64
N PRO A 516 -6.19 -17.16 8.59
CA PRO A 516 -5.14 -17.86 7.86
C PRO A 516 -4.34 -16.92 6.96
N ILE A 517 -3.10 -17.30 6.67
CA ILE A 517 -2.23 -16.67 5.67
C ILE A 517 -2.57 -17.27 4.29
N PRO A 518 -3.00 -16.48 3.30
CA PRO A 518 -3.15 -16.98 1.93
C PRO A 518 -1.77 -17.16 1.28
N GLY A 519 -1.54 -18.33 0.68
CA GLY A 519 -0.56 -18.51 -0.39
C GLY A 519 -1.27 -18.44 -1.75
N TYR A 520 -0.55 -18.01 -2.78
CA TYR A 520 -0.96 -18.13 -4.18
C TYR A 520 -0.36 -19.42 -4.77
N ASP A 521 -0.97 -19.97 -5.82
CA ASP A 521 -0.43 -19.92 -7.19
C ASP A 521 -1.36 -20.67 -8.18
N ASP A 522 -1.34 -20.20 -9.44
CA ASP A 522 -1.69 -20.82 -10.75
C ASP A 522 -3.11 -21.40 -11.07
N GLU A 523 -3.78 -20.70 -12.01
CA GLU A 523 -4.20 -21.09 -13.38
C GLU A 523 -4.22 -22.61 -13.78
N GLU A 524 -5.07 -23.12 -14.70
CA GLU A 524 -6.02 -22.55 -15.68
C GLU A 524 -7.12 -23.58 -16.08
N ASP A 525 -8.25 -23.10 -16.62
CA ASP A 525 -9.21 -23.72 -17.59
C ASP A 525 -9.92 -25.11 -17.39
N GLY A 526 -11.12 -25.28 -17.99
CA GLY A 526 -11.62 -26.63 -18.38
C GLY A 526 -13.07 -27.11 -18.08
N ALA A 527 -14.11 -26.35 -18.41
CA ALA A 527 -15.50 -26.78 -18.74
C ALA A 527 -16.18 -28.06 -18.15
N ALA A 528 -17.17 -27.84 -17.26
CA ALA A 528 -18.52 -28.46 -17.17
C ALA A 528 -18.79 -29.98 -16.90
N GLU A 529 -19.89 -30.20 -16.16
CA GLU A 529 -20.61 -31.46 -15.82
C GLU A 529 -19.90 -32.52 -14.92
N GLY A 530 -20.59 -32.98 -13.86
CA GLY A 530 -20.19 -34.16 -13.06
C GLY A 530 -19.83 -33.94 -11.58
N GLY A 531 -20.67 -33.25 -10.81
CA GLY A 531 -20.35 -32.68 -9.47
C GLY A 531 -19.87 -33.62 -8.34
N ASP A 532 -19.88 -34.95 -8.50
CA ASP A 532 -19.49 -35.93 -7.47
C ASP A 532 -18.20 -36.73 -7.79
N ASP A 533 -17.72 -36.74 -9.03
CA ASP A 533 -16.62 -37.66 -9.42
C ASP A 533 -15.21 -37.05 -9.24
N TRP A 534 -15.06 -35.73 -9.35
CA TRP A 534 -13.78 -35.04 -9.14
C TRP A 534 -13.15 -35.35 -7.77
N MET A 535 -13.99 -35.53 -6.73
CA MET A 535 -13.55 -35.84 -5.37
C MET A 535 -12.98 -37.26 -5.27
N ARG A 536 -13.59 -38.23 -5.97
CA ARG A 536 -13.06 -39.60 -6.09
C ARG A 536 -11.82 -39.65 -6.96
N GLU A 537 -11.79 -38.89 -8.05
CA GLU A 537 -10.62 -38.85 -8.92
C GLU A 537 -9.43 -38.20 -8.21
N ARG A 538 -9.63 -37.14 -7.42
CA ARG A 538 -8.60 -36.56 -6.54
C ARG A 538 -8.09 -37.58 -5.52
N ASP A 539 -8.98 -38.34 -4.88
CA ASP A 539 -8.64 -39.36 -3.88
C ASP A 539 -7.97 -40.61 -4.52
N LEU A 540 -8.22 -40.87 -5.80
CA LEU A 540 -7.48 -41.86 -6.62
C LEU A 540 -6.12 -41.33 -7.09
N ARG A 541 -6.04 -40.08 -7.58
CA ARG A 541 -4.78 -39.41 -7.98
C ARG A 541 -3.84 -39.23 -6.79
N GLN A 542 -4.35 -38.97 -5.58
CA GLN A 542 -3.53 -38.95 -4.36
C GLN A 542 -3.01 -40.34 -3.98
N ARG A 543 -3.83 -41.41 -4.10
CA ARG A 543 -3.34 -42.79 -3.88
C ARG A 543 -2.39 -43.28 -4.97
N ALA A 544 -2.56 -42.82 -6.21
CA ALA A 544 -1.63 -43.06 -7.30
C ALA A 544 -0.28 -42.40 -7.00
N ARG A 545 -0.25 -41.08 -6.75
CA ARG A 545 0.98 -40.36 -6.36
C ARG A 545 1.64 -40.94 -5.12
N ALA A 546 0.88 -41.36 -4.11
CA ALA A 546 1.44 -42.02 -2.93
C ALA A 546 2.03 -43.42 -3.21
N ALA A 547 1.54 -44.13 -4.23
CA ALA A 547 2.12 -45.39 -4.70
C ALA A 547 3.33 -45.16 -5.63
N GLU A 548 3.32 -44.09 -6.42
CA GLU A 548 4.38 -43.63 -7.30
C GLU A 548 5.61 -43.22 -6.48
N ILE A 549 5.44 -42.31 -5.50
CA ILE A 549 6.45 -41.93 -4.48
C ILE A 549 6.96 -43.15 -3.68
N ALA A 550 6.16 -44.21 -3.54
CA ALA A 550 6.54 -45.45 -2.86
C ALA A 550 7.11 -46.54 -3.81
N SER A 551 7.28 -46.26 -5.10
CA SER A 551 7.82 -47.20 -6.09
C SER A 551 8.90 -46.64 -7.01
N GLU A 552 9.14 -45.33 -7.01
CA GLU A 552 10.38 -44.75 -7.55
C GLU A 552 11.59 -45.27 -6.75
N PRO A 553 12.61 -45.87 -7.41
CA PRO A 553 13.81 -46.30 -6.73
C PRO A 553 14.64 -45.08 -6.37
N VAL A 554 14.67 -44.73 -5.07
CA VAL A 554 15.51 -43.64 -4.55
C VAL A 554 16.97 -43.92 -4.91
N VAL A 555 17.47 -43.22 -5.93
CA VAL A 555 18.92 -43.10 -6.17
C VAL A 555 19.44 -42.22 -5.06
N VAL A 556 19.94 -42.86 -3.99
CA VAL A 556 20.59 -42.16 -2.89
C VAL A 556 21.91 -41.60 -3.39
N HIS A 557 21.85 -40.41 -3.97
CA HIS A 557 22.96 -39.48 -3.88
C HIS A 557 23.09 -39.13 -2.41
N GLU A 558 24.10 -39.70 -1.75
CA GLU A 558 24.57 -39.24 -0.44
C GLU A 558 25.25 -37.88 -0.61
N GLU A 559 24.47 -36.86 -0.96
CA GLU A 559 24.80 -35.50 -0.54
C GLU A 559 24.76 -35.52 0.99
N GLU A 560 25.94 -35.47 1.62
CA GLU A 560 26.05 -35.29 3.05
C GLU A 560 25.31 -33.99 3.41
N SER A 561 24.10 -34.14 3.98
CA SER A 561 23.32 -33.01 4.46
C SER A 561 24.11 -32.33 5.58
N ALA A 562 24.86 -31.28 5.23
CA ALA A 562 25.86 -30.68 6.10
C ALA A 562 25.24 -30.41 7.47
N PRO A 563 25.80 -30.98 8.56
CA PRO A 563 25.11 -31.03 9.83
C PRO A 563 24.77 -29.62 10.28
N VAL A 564 23.47 -29.36 10.50
CA VAL A 564 22.96 -28.02 10.85
C VAL A 564 23.68 -27.55 12.09
N ALA A 565 24.67 -26.67 11.88
CA ALA A 565 25.55 -26.25 12.94
C ALA A 565 24.72 -25.57 14.05
N PRO A 566 25.03 -25.79 15.34
CA PRO A 566 24.40 -25.02 16.41
C PRO A 566 24.59 -23.54 16.11
N ARG A 567 23.55 -22.71 16.35
CA ARG A 567 23.56 -21.28 15.99
C ARG A 567 24.76 -20.59 16.65
N ARG A 568 25.86 -20.44 15.92
CA ARG A 568 27.12 -19.88 16.45
C ARG A 568 27.03 -18.38 16.53
N ARG A 569 27.75 -17.81 17.50
CA ARG A 569 28.04 -16.38 17.51
C ARG A 569 29.11 -16.11 16.43
N SER A 570 28.97 -15.02 15.69
CA SER A 570 29.88 -14.65 14.60
C SER A 570 30.55 -13.29 14.85
N ALA A 571 31.83 -13.19 14.53
CA ALA A 571 32.57 -11.93 14.51
C ALA A 571 32.35 -11.20 13.18
N ILE A 572 32.19 -9.88 13.21
CA ILE A 572 32.00 -9.06 12.01
C ILE A 572 32.97 -7.88 12.03
N VAL A 573 33.68 -7.66 10.92
CA VAL A 573 34.64 -6.56 10.75
C VAL A 573 34.25 -5.75 9.52
N ALA A 574 33.96 -4.47 9.72
CA ALA A 574 33.64 -3.52 8.67
C ALA A 574 34.83 -2.60 8.38
N HIS A 575 35.04 -2.28 7.11
CA HIS A 575 35.90 -1.18 6.74
C HIS A 575 35.31 0.16 7.24
N ALA A 576 36.17 1.14 7.54
CA ALA A 576 35.81 2.44 8.11
C ALA A 576 35.16 3.40 7.09
N ASP A 577 34.18 2.92 6.32
CA ASP A 577 33.32 3.72 5.45
C ASP A 577 31.84 3.42 5.70
N ARG A 578 30.95 4.34 5.30
CA ARG A 578 29.51 4.24 5.58
C ARG A 578 28.84 3.07 4.86
N SER A 579 29.26 2.72 3.65
CA SER A 579 28.69 1.62 2.88
C SER A 579 29.03 0.28 3.54
N SER A 580 30.29 0.08 3.90
CA SER A 580 30.78 -1.15 4.53
C SER A 580 30.25 -1.33 5.96
N VAL A 581 30.12 -0.26 6.75
CA VAL A 581 29.43 -0.34 8.05
C VAL A 581 27.95 -0.67 7.89
N ILE A 582 27.22 -0.09 6.93
CA ILE A 582 25.82 -0.44 6.69
C ILE A 582 25.69 -1.88 6.15
N ALA A 583 26.55 -2.31 5.25
CA ALA A 583 26.61 -3.69 4.75
C ALA A 583 26.85 -4.70 5.89
N ALA A 584 27.75 -4.38 6.82
CA ALA A 584 28.02 -5.19 8.00
C ALA A 584 26.86 -5.19 9.02
N VAL A 585 26.20 -4.05 9.26
CA VAL A 585 24.97 -3.96 10.08
C VAL A 585 23.83 -4.75 9.44
N LEU A 586 23.70 -4.68 8.11
CA LEU A 586 22.76 -5.49 7.35
C LEU A 586 23.06 -6.98 7.57
N LEU A 587 24.30 -7.43 7.36
CA LEU A 587 24.73 -8.83 7.56
C LEU A 587 24.41 -9.32 8.99
N ALA A 588 24.78 -8.54 10.00
CA ALA A 588 24.54 -8.81 11.42
C ALA A 588 23.06 -9.11 11.74
N ARG A 589 22.10 -8.41 11.13
CA ARG A 589 20.65 -8.61 11.36
C ARG A 589 20.10 -9.98 10.89
N GLU A 590 20.79 -10.68 9.99
CA GLU A 590 20.39 -12.02 9.53
C GLU A 590 21.07 -13.13 10.34
N ILE A 591 22.35 -12.95 10.66
CA ILE A 591 23.10 -13.82 11.58
C ILE A 591 22.45 -13.80 12.97
N ARG A 592 22.01 -12.62 13.43
CA ARG A 592 21.39 -12.30 14.74
C ARG A 592 22.32 -12.50 15.95
N LEU A 593 23.07 -13.60 15.99
CA LEU A 593 24.06 -13.89 17.01
C LEU A 593 25.42 -13.32 16.59
N VAL A 594 25.60 -12.01 16.79
CA VAL A 594 26.92 -11.39 16.74
C VAL A 594 27.67 -11.70 18.04
N GLU A 595 28.96 -12.02 17.96
CA GLU A 595 29.87 -12.03 19.12
C GLU A 595 30.29 -10.58 19.43
N GLY A 596 31.17 -10.04 18.59
CA GLY A 596 31.54 -8.62 18.54
C GLY A 596 31.48 -8.06 17.11
N PHE A 597 31.49 -6.74 17.02
CA PHE A 597 31.42 -5.98 15.77
C PHE A 597 32.50 -4.90 15.78
N TRP A 598 33.41 -4.94 14.82
CA TRP A 598 34.58 -4.05 14.76
C TRP A 598 34.57 -3.17 13.51
N VAL A 599 35.08 -1.94 13.64
CA VAL A 599 35.31 -1.01 12.52
C VAL A 599 36.80 -0.67 12.48
N TYR A 600 37.43 -0.81 11.32
CA TYR A 600 38.85 -0.49 11.11
C TYR A 600 39.08 0.13 9.72
N PRO A 601 39.99 1.11 9.57
CA PRO A 601 40.47 1.54 8.25
C PRO A 601 41.33 0.44 7.61
N GLN A 602 41.51 0.52 6.29
CA GLN A 602 42.20 -0.49 5.48
C GLN A 602 43.60 -0.87 6.01
N GLU A 603 44.36 0.09 6.54
CA GLU A 603 45.69 -0.10 7.11
C GLU A 603 45.70 -0.87 8.45
N GLU A 604 44.60 -0.82 9.21
CA GLU A 604 44.47 -1.51 10.52
C GLU A 604 43.88 -2.93 10.42
N LEU A 605 43.51 -3.40 9.23
CA LEU A 605 43.00 -4.77 9.02
C LEU A 605 43.96 -5.85 9.58
N MET A 606 45.27 -5.63 9.46
CA MET A 606 46.27 -6.55 10.01
C MET A 606 46.37 -6.50 11.55
N THR A 607 45.83 -5.47 12.21
CA THR A 607 45.69 -5.39 13.66
C THR A 607 44.60 -6.34 14.15
N PHE A 608 43.45 -6.40 13.46
CA PHE A 608 42.41 -7.39 13.74
C PHE A 608 42.96 -8.83 13.64
N PHE A 609 43.63 -9.16 12.54
CA PHE A 609 44.21 -10.50 12.31
C PHE A 609 45.31 -10.90 13.31
N ARG A 610 46.01 -9.94 13.93
CA ARG A 610 47.13 -10.21 14.87
C ARG A 610 46.75 -10.14 16.36
N GLY A 611 45.57 -9.59 16.68
CA GLY A 611 45.03 -9.49 18.04
C GLY A 611 43.69 -10.21 18.13
N VAL A 612 42.60 -9.46 17.95
CA VAL A 612 41.21 -9.92 18.09
C VAL A 612 40.94 -11.28 17.45
N ALA A 613 41.38 -11.50 16.21
CA ALA A 613 41.14 -12.77 15.50
C ALA A 613 41.84 -13.98 16.13
N THR A 614 42.86 -13.79 16.95
CA THR A 614 43.54 -14.87 17.69
C THR A 614 42.86 -15.20 19.02
N ASP A 615 42.10 -14.25 19.60
CA ASP A 615 41.32 -14.43 20.82
C ASP A 615 39.94 -15.07 20.54
N LEU A 616 39.43 -14.96 19.31
CA LEU A 616 38.17 -15.58 18.88
C LEU A 616 38.25 -17.12 18.90
N ARG A 617 37.23 -17.76 19.51
CA ARG A 617 37.10 -19.22 19.59
C ARG A 617 37.18 -19.87 18.21
N ALA A 618 37.74 -21.08 18.14
CA ALA A 618 38.04 -21.76 16.87
C ALA A 618 36.81 -22.08 16.00
N ASP A 619 35.61 -22.14 16.59
CA ASP A 619 34.35 -22.46 15.91
C ASP A 619 33.57 -21.21 15.42
N VAL A 620 33.93 -20.01 15.88
CA VAL A 620 33.28 -18.74 15.55
C VAL A 620 33.51 -18.37 14.08
N PRO A 621 32.46 -18.13 13.27
CA PRO A 621 32.59 -17.53 11.95
C PRO A 621 33.10 -16.09 12.03
N ILE A 622 33.89 -15.68 11.05
CA ILE A 622 34.42 -14.32 10.93
C ILE A 622 33.97 -13.75 9.58
N HIS A 623 33.35 -12.58 9.56
CA HIS A 623 32.91 -11.92 8.33
C HIS A 623 33.66 -10.60 8.15
N ILE A 624 34.39 -10.45 7.04
CA ILE A 624 35.11 -9.23 6.66
C ILE A 624 34.35 -8.54 5.55
N VAL A 625 34.04 -7.25 5.72
CA VAL A 625 33.17 -6.47 4.84
C VAL A 625 33.85 -5.17 4.39
N GLY A 626 34.05 -5.03 3.07
CA GLY A 626 34.53 -3.80 2.42
C GLY A 626 36.04 -3.58 2.43
N PHE A 627 36.83 -4.60 2.73
CA PHE A 627 38.29 -4.50 2.70
C PHE A 627 38.85 -5.06 1.40
N HIS A 628 39.78 -4.33 0.79
CA HIS A 628 40.66 -4.84 -0.25
C HIS A 628 41.75 -5.73 0.37
N ALA A 629 42.23 -6.74 -0.35
CA ALA A 629 43.43 -7.49 0.06
C ALA A 629 44.71 -6.67 -0.20
N LYS A 630 44.94 -5.61 0.58
CA LYS A 630 46.21 -4.84 0.59
C LYS A 630 46.86 -4.89 1.98
N PRO A 631 48.15 -5.28 2.09
CA PRO A 631 49.02 -5.86 1.07
C PRO A 631 48.77 -7.37 0.88
N ALA A 632 48.31 -7.76 -0.32
CA ALA A 632 47.71 -9.06 -0.62
C ALA A 632 48.40 -10.28 -0.01
N ARG A 633 49.71 -10.46 -0.27
CA ARG A 633 50.47 -11.62 0.23
C ARG A 633 50.38 -11.79 1.76
N ALA A 634 50.38 -10.70 2.53
CA ALA A 634 50.28 -10.79 3.99
C ALA A 634 48.82 -11.02 4.43
N THR A 635 47.87 -10.38 3.76
CA THR A 635 46.43 -10.52 4.05
C THR A 635 45.92 -11.92 3.71
N VAL A 636 46.27 -12.48 2.55
CA VAL A 636 45.95 -13.86 2.13
C VAL A 636 46.63 -14.88 3.07
N GLN A 637 47.88 -14.65 3.47
CA GLN A 637 48.56 -15.52 4.42
C GLN A 637 47.86 -15.52 5.80
N ALA A 638 47.41 -14.37 6.29
CA ALA A 638 46.64 -14.29 7.53
C ALA A 638 45.25 -14.95 7.39
N ALA A 639 44.52 -14.65 6.31
CA ALA A 639 43.21 -15.21 6.00
C ALA A 639 43.22 -16.75 5.94
N SER A 640 44.27 -17.35 5.36
CA SER A 640 44.43 -18.81 5.27
C SER A 640 44.39 -19.55 6.62
N LEU A 641 44.77 -18.89 7.73
CA LEU A 641 44.70 -19.45 9.09
C LEU A 641 43.26 -19.61 9.60
N TYR A 642 42.30 -19.00 8.90
CA TYR A 642 40.87 -18.99 9.21
C TYR A 642 40.02 -19.63 8.08
N SER A 643 40.66 -20.39 7.19
CA SER A 643 40.00 -21.14 6.12
C SER A 643 38.84 -22.00 6.65
N GLY A 644 37.74 -22.05 5.90
CA GLY A 644 36.50 -22.73 6.31
C GLY A 644 35.62 -21.99 7.33
N ARG A 645 36.09 -20.91 7.96
CA ARG A 645 35.30 -20.07 8.89
C ARG A 645 35.35 -18.56 8.63
N LEU A 646 36.27 -18.09 7.80
CA LEU A 646 36.36 -16.71 7.34
C LEU A 646 35.50 -16.52 6.08
N TYR A 647 34.68 -15.47 6.05
CA TYR A 647 33.89 -15.03 4.90
C TYR A 647 34.33 -13.61 4.52
N TRP A 648 34.43 -13.34 3.22
CA TRP A 648 34.84 -12.04 2.67
C TRP A 648 33.76 -11.49 1.75
N TYR A 649 33.41 -10.21 1.94
CA TYR A 649 32.48 -9.45 1.12
C TYR A 649 33.14 -8.13 0.71
N ASP A 650 33.34 -7.88 -0.57
CA ASP A 650 33.95 -6.63 -1.05
C ASP A 650 33.39 -6.15 -2.40
N HIS A 651 33.71 -4.91 -2.77
CA HIS A 651 33.27 -4.25 -3.99
C HIS A 651 34.41 -3.58 -4.79
N HIS A 652 35.60 -3.48 -4.21
CA HIS A 652 36.76 -2.90 -4.90
C HIS A 652 37.18 -3.78 -6.08
N ASP A 653 37.94 -3.20 -7.01
CA ASP A 653 38.60 -3.98 -8.05
C ASP A 653 39.87 -4.66 -7.51
N TRP A 654 40.03 -5.95 -7.79
CA TRP A 654 41.13 -6.78 -7.31
C TRP A 654 41.94 -7.28 -8.51
N PRO A 655 43.30 -7.26 -8.43
CA PRO A 655 44.12 -8.01 -9.36
C PRO A 655 43.63 -9.46 -9.43
N PRO A 656 43.35 -10.04 -10.62
CA PRO A 656 42.81 -11.38 -10.73
C PRO A 656 43.62 -12.43 -9.96
N GLU A 657 44.95 -12.27 -9.95
CA GLU A 657 45.89 -13.12 -9.22
C GLU A 657 45.74 -13.05 -7.68
N ASP A 658 45.37 -11.88 -7.12
CA ASP A 658 45.14 -11.70 -5.69
C ASP A 658 43.78 -12.28 -5.28
N LEU A 659 42.76 -12.12 -6.13
CA LEU A 659 41.42 -12.68 -5.93
C LEU A 659 41.44 -14.22 -6.04
N GLU A 660 42.14 -14.76 -7.03
CA GLU A 660 42.37 -16.21 -7.16
C GLU A 660 43.17 -16.73 -5.97
N SER A 661 44.23 -16.03 -5.55
CA SER A 661 45.01 -16.39 -4.35
C SER A 661 44.16 -16.42 -3.07
N MET A 662 43.24 -15.47 -2.88
CA MET A 662 42.32 -15.48 -1.74
C MET A 662 41.30 -16.63 -1.81
N ARG A 663 40.70 -16.86 -2.99
CA ARG A 663 39.77 -18.00 -3.21
C ARG A 663 40.45 -19.35 -2.99
N ASN A 664 41.71 -19.50 -3.40
CA ASN A 664 42.52 -20.69 -3.15
C ASN A 664 42.93 -20.84 -1.67
N ALA A 665 43.01 -19.75 -0.89
CA ALA A 665 43.42 -19.76 0.51
C ALA A 665 42.28 -20.06 1.50
N ILE A 666 41.08 -19.50 1.28
CA ILE A 666 39.92 -19.69 2.19
C ILE A 666 38.73 -20.43 1.58
N GLY A 667 38.79 -20.74 0.28
CA GLY A 667 37.74 -21.41 -0.49
C GLY A 667 36.90 -20.42 -1.30
N GLU A 668 36.60 -20.76 -2.56
CA GLU A 668 35.82 -19.91 -3.46
C GLU A 668 34.44 -19.54 -2.88
N GLY A 669 33.76 -20.52 -2.29
CA GLY A 669 32.47 -20.31 -1.62
C GLY A 669 32.49 -19.33 -0.44
N TYR A 670 33.67 -18.89 0.02
CA TYR A 670 33.83 -17.94 1.12
C TYR A 670 34.18 -16.50 0.66
N VAL A 671 34.40 -16.26 -0.64
CA VAL A 671 34.87 -14.96 -1.17
C VAL A 671 33.86 -14.38 -2.17
N GLU A 672 33.07 -13.41 -1.72
CA GLU A 672 32.12 -12.65 -2.52
C GLU A 672 32.70 -11.27 -2.86
N VAL A 673 33.02 -11.03 -4.13
CA VAL A 673 33.55 -9.74 -4.60
C VAL A 673 32.75 -9.26 -5.80
N GLN A 674 32.08 -8.13 -5.62
CA GLN A 674 31.24 -7.46 -6.64
C GLN A 674 32.01 -6.26 -7.22
N SER A 675 33.13 -6.54 -7.89
CA SER A 675 34.07 -5.53 -8.39
C SER A 675 33.37 -4.42 -9.17
N GLY A 676 33.61 -3.17 -8.77
CA GLY A 676 33.07 -1.99 -9.46
C GLY A 676 31.59 -1.69 -9.15
N SER A 677 30.98 -2.32 -8.13
CA SER A 677 29.65 -1.90 -7.65
C SER A 677 29.69 -0.60 -6.83
N GLY A 678 30.86 -0.16 -6.37
CA GLY A 678 30.99 0.99 -5.44
C GLY A 678 30.31 0.77 -4.08
N SER A 679 29.89 -0.46 -3.76
CA SER A 679 29.13 -0.74 -2.53
C SER A 679 29.22 -2.19 -2.07
N SER A 680 29.76 -2.39 -0.87
CA SER A 680 29.78 -3.67 -0.16
C SER A 680 28.37 -4.23 0.13
N ILE A 681 27.33 -3.38 0.05
CA ILE A 681 25.93 -3.77 0.28
C ILE A 681 25.48 -4.79 -0.76
N ALA A 682 25.84 -4.62 -2.04
CA ALA A 682 25.48 -5.58 -3.09
C ALA A 682 26.06 -6.98 -2.79
N ALA A 683 27.36 -7.07 -2.47
CA ALA A 683 28.02 -8.33 -2.10
C ALA A 683 27.37 -9.01 -0.87
N VAL A 684 26.91 -8.23 0.12
CA VAL A 684 26.14 -8.78 1.24
C VAL A 684 24.74 -9.22 0.82
N LEU A 685 24.04 -8.46 -0.04
CA LEU A 685 22.69 -8.77 -0.52
C LEU A 685 22.63 -10.03 -1.41
N ALA A 686 23.68 -10.30 -2.20
CA ALA A 686 23.82 -11.48 -3.07
C ALA A 686 23.60 -12.81 -2.35
N ARG A 687 23.97 -12.87 -1.07
CA ARG A 687 24.06 -14.13 -0.30
C ARG A 687 22.99 -14.25 0.79
N ARG A 688 21.99 -13.37 0.80
CA ARG A 688 20.93 -13.36 1.82
C ARG A 688 19.81 -14.30 1.48
N ALA A 689 19.39 -15.10 2.47
CA ALA A 689 18.17 -15.88 2.40
C ALA A 689 16.94 -15.08 2.84
N ARG A 690 17.11 -13.95 3.56
CA ARG A 690 15.99 -13.19 4.14
C ARG A 690 16.15 -11.66 4.05
N ARG A 691 15.43 -11.03 3.12
CA ARG A 691 15.14 -9.59 3.14
C ARG A 691 14.07 -9.28 4.22
N SER A 692 14.03 -8.04 4.71
CA SER A 692 13.07 -7.64 5.75
C SER A 692 12.79 -6.15 5.67
N ARG A 693 11.53 -5.72 5.87
CA ARG A 693 11.10 -4.32 5.68
C ARG A 693 11.90 -3.25 6.43
N PHE A 694 12.70 -3.61 7.43
CA PHE A 694 13.66 -2.70 8.07
C PHE A 694 15.07 -2.81 7.46
N SER A 695 15.55 -4.00 7.11
CA SER A 695 16.75 -4.15 6.27
C SER A 695 16.61 -3.37 4.96
N ASP A 696 15.44 -3.47 4.32
CA ASP A 696 15.13 -2.79 3.06
C ASP A 696 15.18 -1.25 3.26
N LYS A 697 14.67 -0.74 4.38
CA LYS A 697 14.76 0.67 4.79
C LYS A 697 16.20 1.13 5.12
N LEU A 698 17.09 0.24 5.54
CA LEU A 698 18.52 0.54 5.71
C LEU A 698 19.26 0.58 4.36
N VAL A 699 18.85 -0.26 3.39
CA VAL A 699 19.32 -0.18 2.00
C VAL A 699 18.83 1.12 1.35
N GLU A 700 17.56 1.49 1.47
CA GLU A 700 17.03 2.77 0.98
C GLU A 700 17.82 3.98 1.54
N LEU A 701 18.16 3.96 2.83
CA LEU A 701 18.96 5.00 3.49
C LEU A 701 20.38 5.08 2.91
N ALA A 702 21.06 3.95 2.72
CA ALA A 702 22.39 3.90 2.12
C ALA A 702 22.42 4.34 0.65
N THR A 703 21.35 4.04 -0.09
CA THR A 703 21.29 4.18 -1.55
C THR A 703 20.70 5.51 -2.04
N GLY A 704 20.26 6.39 -1.13
CA GLY A 704 19.62 7.67 -1.50
C GLY A 704 18.21 7.49 -2.09
N ARG A 705 17.54 6.37 -1.75
CA ARG A 705 16.16 6.03 -2.17
C ARG A 705 15.13 6.22 -1.04
N PHE A 706 15.57 6.75 0.10
CA PHE A 706 14.78 6.92 1.32
C PHE A 706 13.78 8.08 1.25
N SER A 707 12.60 7.93 1.86
CA SER A 707 11.59 9.00 1.88
C SER A 707 11.99 10.16 2.81
N GLN A 708 11.60 11.40 2.47
CA GLN A 708 11.86 12.56 3.34
C GLN A 708 11.23 12.39 4.73
N HIS A 709 10.05 11.74 4.83
CA HIS A 709 9.42 11.44 6.12
C HIS A 709 10.27 10.51 6.98
N ASP A 710 10.72 9.37 6.45
CA ASP A 710 11.57 8.45 7.22
C ASP A 710 12.96 9.09 7.51
N TYR A 711 13.47 9.94 6.59
CA TYR A 711 14.74 10.65 6.72
C TYR A 711 14.75 11.64 7.89
N GLU A 712 13.75 12.53 7.98
CA GLU A 712 13.66 13.47 9.11
C GLU A 712 13.38 12.75 10.43
N ARG A 713 12.57 11.67 10.40
CA ARG A 713 12.15 10.92 11.60
C ARG A 713 13.30 10.18 12.30
N TRP A 714 14.19 9.54 11.55
CA TRP A 714 15.36 8.83 12.12
C TRP A 714 16.56 8.71 11.18
N GLY A 715 16.37 8.76 9.86
CA GLY A 715 17.45 8.57 8.89
C GLY A 715 18.61 9.55 9.06
N ARG A 716 18.34 10.85 9.20
CA ARG A 716 19.35 11.91 9.38
C ARG A 716 20.23 11.66 10.61
N TYR A 717 19.64 11.22 11.73
CA TYR A 717 20.40 10.89 12.94
C TYR A 717 21.31 9.68 12.73
N TRP A 718 20.78 8.59 12.17
CA TRP A 718 21.57 7.38 11.96
C TRP A 718 22.61 7.51 10.86
N TRP A 719 22.33 8.28 9.81
CA TRP A 719 23.32 8.72 8.81
C TRP A 719 24.52 9.39 9.49
N HIS A 720 24.26 10.43 10.30
CA HIS A 720 25.30 11.11 11.06
C HIS A 720 26.01 10.19 12.06
N ARG A 721 25.29 9.39 12.85
CA ARG A 721 25.92 8.47 13.83
C ARG A 721 26.82 7.45 13.15
N ILE A 722 26.46 6.90 11.99
CA ILE A 722 27.31 5.99 11.23
C ILE A 722 28.57 6.72 10.72
N SER A 723 28.46 7.99 10.27
CA SER A 723 29.62 8.85 9.96
C SER A 723 30.58 9.08 11.14
N GLU A 724 30.08 9.08 12.37
CA GLU A 724 30.93 9.16 13.57
C GLU A 724 31.59 7.80 13.89
N LEU A 725 30.87 6.68 13.71
CA LEU A 725 31.41 5.34 13.92
C LEU A 725 32.57 5.01 12.97
N THR A 726 32.60 5.59 11.77
CA THR A 726 33.72 5.45 10.82
C THR A 726 34.97 6.27 11.19
N ARG A 727 34.92 7.13 12.21
CA ARG A 727 36.08 7.94 12.67
C ARG A 727 36.88 7.31 13.81
N GLU A 728 36.34 6.29 14.46
CA GLU A 728 36.94 5.67 15.64
C GLU A 728 37.11 4.17 15.41
N THR A 729 38.33 3.65 15.54
CA THR A 729 38.60 2.22 15.30
C THR A 729 38.29 1.36 16.53
N GLY A 730 38.09 0.05 16.32
CA GLY A 730 37.82 -0.92 17.39
C GLY A 730 36.38 -1.43 17.44
N GLU A 731 35.95 -1.94 18.60
CA GLU A 731 34.62 -2.54 18.77
C GLU A 731 33.54 -1.46 18.88
N LYS A 732 32.47 -1.57 18.06
CA LYS A 732 31.34 -0.64 17.97
C LYS A 732 29.97 -1.31 18.17
N ARG A 733 29.97 -2.50 18.79
CA ARG A 733 28.78 -3.35 18.93
C ARG A 733 27.64 -2.66 19.70
N ARG A 734 27.94 -1.96 20.79
CA ARG A 734 26.93 -1.32 21.66
C ARG A 734 26.23 -0.16 20.95
N GLU A 735 26.96 0.54 20.10
CA GLU A 735 26.53 1.71 19.37
C GLU A 735 25.61 1.36 18.19
N ILE A 736 25.81 0.18 17.58
CA ILE A 736 24.92 -0.34 16.52
C ILE A 736 23.77 -1.22 17.06
N GLU A 737 23.78 -1.62 18.33
CA GLU A 737 22.75 -2.51 18.91
C GLU A 737 21.29 -2.04 18.65
N PRO A 738 20.95 -0.73 18.62
CA PRO A 738 19.62 -0.27 18.19
C PRO A 738 19.29 -0.62 16.72
N LEU A 739 20.28 -0.57 15.82
CA LEU A 739 20.14 -1.01 14.43
C LEU A 739 20.03 -2.53 14.31
N LEU A 740 20.54 -3.30 15.29
CA LEU A 740 20.45 -4.77 15.30
C LEU A 740 19.12 -5.27 15.89
N ALA A 741 18.73 -4.76 17.05
CA ALA A 741 17.54 -5.23 17.78
C ALA A 741 16.23 -4.51 17.38
N GLY A 742 16.32 -3.24 16.96
CA GLY A 742 15.15 -2.37 16.82
C GLY A 742 14.28 -2.60 15.58
N ARG A 743 13.22 -1.80 15.50
CA ARG A 743 12.40 -1.52 14.31
C ARG A 743 12.51 -0.01 13.98
N PRO A 744 12.08 0.47 12.79
CA PRO A 744 12.11 1.91 12.46
C PRO A 744 11.37 2.80 13.48
N SER A 745 10.31 2.28 14.10
CA SER A 745 9.56 2.95 15.17
C SER A 745 10.35 3.14 16.46
N ASP A 746 11.35 2.30 16.69
CA ASP A 746 12.10 2.28 17.94
C ASP A 746 13.39 3.08 17.80
N LEU A 747 13.97 3.12 16.59
CA LEU A 747 14.91 4.17 16.21
C LEU A 747 14.29 5.56 16.36
N ALA A 748 13.07 5.77 15.82
CA ALA A 748 12.36 7.05 15.93
C ALA A 748 12.12 7.50 17.38
N LYS A 749 11.86 6.57 18.31
CA LYS A 749 11.76 6.88 19.75
C LYS A 749 13.11 7.27 20.35
N ALA A 750 14.18 6.56 19.97
CA ALA A 750 15.53 6.85 20.44
C ALA A 750 16.05 8.20 19.92
N THR A 751 15.57 8.67 18.75
CA THR A 751 15.94 9.97 18.17
C THR A 751 15.06 11.13 18.63
N ALA A 752 13.83 10.88 19.08
CA ALA A 752 12.85 11.93 19.43
C ALA A 752 13.26 12.89 20.56
N GLY A 753 14.27 12.55 21.36
CA GLY A 753 14.86 13.43 22.39
C GLY A 753 16.35 13.74 22.17
N ALA A 754 16.92 13.34 21.03
CA ALA A 754 18.33 13.60 20.71
C ALA A 754 18.50 14.98 20.04
N PRO A 755 19.63 15.69 20.27
CA PRO A 755 19.91 16.93 19.55
C PRO A 755 19.97 16.64 18.04
N LEU A 756 19.35 17.52 17.24
CA LEU A 756 19.33 17.36 15.80
C LEU A 756 20.78 17.44 15.26
N PRO A 757 21.25 16.43 14.50
CA PRO A 757 22.62 16.43 13.98
C PRO A 757 22.85 17.59 13.00
N PRO A 758 24.10 17.97 12.71
CA PRO A 758 24.40 18.98 11.70
C PRO A 758 23.77 18.64 10.33
N LEU A 759 23.65 19.64 9.46
CA LEU A 759 23.29 19.38 8.06
C LEU A 759 24.43 18.56 7.40
N PRO A 760 24.11 17.50 6.64
CA PRO A 760 25.10 16.79 5.83
C PRO A 760 25.76 17.73 4.81
N ALA A 761 27.01 17.47 4.42
CA ALA A 761 27.78 18.31 3.50
C ALA A 761 27.15 18.37 2.09
N GLU A 762 26.40 17.33 1.74
CA GLU A 762 25.62 17.22 0.51
C GLU A 762 24.53 18.31 0.40
N VAL A 763 23.99 18.79 1.53
CA VAL A 763 22.93 19.80 1.54
C VAL A 763 23.41 21.17 1.04
N PRO A 764 24.44 21.82 1.61
CA PRO A 764 25.00 23.05 1.04
C PRO A 764 25.62 22.79 -0.33
N TYR A 765 26.28 21.63 -0.55
CA TYR A 765 26.85 21.30 -1.86
C TYR A 765 25.80 21.39 -2.98
N VAL A 766 24.63 20.75 -2.80
CA VAL A 766 23.52 20.79 -3.76
C VAL A 766 22.77 22.13 -3.76
N SER A 767 22.69 22.84 -2.63
CA SER A 767 21.95 24.11 -2.54
C SER A 767 22.67 25.27 -3.23
N GLU A 768 24.00 25.26 -3.24
CA GLU A 768 24.85 26.36 -3.73
C GLU A 768 25.26 26.23 -5.20
N ARG A 769 25.00 25.10 -5.86
CA ARG A 769 25.48 24.77 -7.22
C ARG A 769 24.34 24.48 -8.17
N ASP A 770 24.39 25.04 -9.37
CA ASP A 770 23.45 24.66 -10.42
C ASP A 770 23.97 23.47 -11.22
N PHE A 771 23.10 22.48 -11.43
CA PHE A 771 23.40 21.25 -12.14
C PHE A 771 22.77 21.26 -13.53
N ARG A 772 23.32 20.47 -14.45
CA ARG A 772 22.76 20.30 -15.79
C ARG A 772 21.47 19.49 -15.69
N VAL A 773 20.33 20.13 -15.92
CA VAL A 773 19.03 19.45 -16.06
C VAL A 773 18.67 19.30 -17.54
N VAL A 774 18.37 18.08 -17.97
CA VAL A 774 17.91 17.75 -19.32
C VAL A 774 16.47 17.27 -19.22
N HIS A 775 15.55 17.91 -19.94
CA HIS A 775 14.13 17.59 -19.94
C HIS A 775 13.77 16.84 -21.23
N SER A 776 13.11 15.69 -21.12
CA SER A 776 12.59 14.97 -22.29
C SER A 776 11.47 14.00 -21.90
N GLY A 777 10.51 13.79 -22.80
CA GLY A 777 9.47 12.77 -22.63
C GLY A 777 8.56 12.92 -21.40
N GLY A 778 8.57 14.09 -20.73
CA GLY A 778 7.88 14.31 -19.45
C GLY A 778 8.77 14.21 -18.21
N PHE A 779 9.99 13.71 -18.35
CA PHE A 779 10.93 13.48 -17.26
C PHE A 779 12.08 14.49 -17.26
N GLY A 780 12.48 14.93 -16.08
CA GLY A 780 13.73 15.63 -15.83
C GLY A 780 14.84 14.65 -15.45
N LEU A 781 15.98 14.76 -16.14
CA LEU A 781 17.24 14.12 -15.81
C LEU A 781 18.20 15.19 -15.25
N VAL A 782 18.60 15.08 -13.98
CA VAL A 782 19.66 15.93 -13.42
C VAL A 782 21.02 15.22 -13.49
N VAL A 783 22.04 15.88 -14.03
CA VAL A 783 23.41 15.36 -14.16
C VAL A 783 24.27 15.95 -13.05
N VAL A 784 24.82 15.07 -12.23
CA VAL A 784 25.39 15.39 -10.92
C VAL A 784 26.83 14.84 -10.82
N PRO A 785 27.87 15.63 -11.18
CA PRO A 785 29.22 15.36 -10.69
C PRO A 785 29.26 15.49 -9.16
N VAL A 786 30.12 14.71 -8.51
CA VAL A 786 30.26 14.69 -7.05
C VAL A 786 31.75 14.62 -6.67
N PRO A 787 32.27 15.53 -5.83
CA PRO A 787 33.64 15.42 -5.30
C PRO A 787 33.85 14.15 -4.47
N PRO A 788 35.05 13.54 -4.45
CA PRO A 788 35.30 12.29 -3.70
C PRO A 788 35.08 12.35 -2.18
N ASP A 789 34.94 13.53 -1.58
CA ASP A 789 34.65 13.74 -0.15
C ASP A 789 33.14 13.88 0.17
N ILE A 790 32.28 13.87 -0.85
CA ILE A 790 30.84 14.11 -0.76
C ILE A 790 30.06 12.84 -1.16
N ASP A 791 28.97 12.50 -0.46
CA ASP A 791 28.22 11.27 -0.75
C ASP A 791 27.43 11.32 -2.07
N PRO A 792 27.68 10.42 -3.04
CA PRO A 792 26.98 10.48 -4.33
C PRO A 792 25.50 10.08 -4.22
N HIS A 793 25.12 9.13 -3.36
CA HIS A 793 23.74 8.67 -3.22
C HIS A 793 22.83 9.77 -2.65
N MET A 794 23.26 10.44 -1.58
CA MET A 794 22.54 11.52 -0.93
C MET A 794 22.56 12.80 -1.79
N THR A 795 23.67 13.10 -2.47
CA THR A 795 23.76 14.21 -3.42
C THR A 795 22.83 14.01 -4.62
N ALA A 796 22.79 12.79 -5.20
CA ALA A 796 21.85 12.42 -6.26
C ALA A 796 20.39 12.64 -5.82
N ARG A 797 20.05 12.19 -4.61
CA ARG A 797 18.71 12.37 -4.03
C ARG A 797 18.33 13.84 -3.89
N LEU A 798 19.18 14.63 -3.21
CA LEU A 798 18.94 16.05 -2.96
C LEU A 798 18.87 16.85 -4.28
N ALA A 799 19.62 16.45 -5.31
CA ALA A 799 19.52 17.04 -6.64
C ALA A 799 18.19 16.71 -7.34
N ARG A 800 17.71 15.45 -7.29
CA ARG A 800 16.36 15.10 -7.78
C ARG A 800 15.27 15.92 -7.08
N GLU A 801 15.37 16.04 -5.76
CA GLU A 801 14.43 16.82 -4.93
C GLU A 801 14.46 18.33 -5.25
N ARG A 802 15.66 18.94 -5.36
CA ARG A 802 15.81 20.38 -5.67
C ARG A 802 15.34 20.75 -7.09
N PHE A 803 15.62 19.92 -8.08
CA PHE A 803 15.37 20.22 -9.50
C PHE A 803 14.09 19.57 -10.05
N ALA A 804 13.26 18.97 -9.19
CA ALA A 804 12.05 18.22 -9.57
C ALA A 804 12.30 17.16 -10.68
N ALA A 805 13.49 16.56 -10.66
CA ALA A 805 13.97 15.63 -11.67
C ALA A 805 13.74 14.18 -11.23
N GLN A 806 12.97 13.41 -12.00
CA GLN A 806 12.59 12.03 -11.68
C GLN A 806 13.79 11.07 -11.77
N VAL A 807 14.81 11.43 -12.55
CA VAL A 807 16.06 10.68 -12.70
C VAL A 807 17.26 11.57 -12.38
N SER A 808 18.28 10.99 -11.75
CA SER A 808 19.62 11.56 -11.63
C SER A 808 20.64 10.63 -12.28
N LEU A 809 21.52 11.19 -13.12
CA LEU A 809 22.78 10.56 -13.52
C LEU A 809 23.88 11.16 -12.66
N THR A 810 24.52 10.34 -11.84
CA THR A 810 25.47 10.78 -10.82
C THR A 810 26.79 10.02 -10.95
N TYR A 811 27.92 10.71 -10.79
CA TYR A 811 29.26 10.13 -10.90
C TYR A 811 30.24 10.89 -10.00
N VAL A 812 31.28 10.20 -9.53
CA VAL A 812 32.35 10.82 -8.74
C VAL A 812 33.37 11.46 -9.70
N GLU A 813 33.84 12.66 -9.39
CA GLU A 813 34.80 13.39 -10.23
C GLU A 813 36.13 12.64 -10.36
N GLY A 814 36.39 12.11 -11.57
CA GLY A 814 37.59 11.31 -11.88
C GLY A 814 37.37 9.80 -11.90
N GLU A 815 36.17 9.30 -11.59
CA GLU A 815 35.82 7.89 -11.71
C GLU A 815 35.05 7.58 -13.00
N ASP A 816 35.22 6.35 -13.50
CA ASP A 816 34.50 5.80 -14.65
C ASP A 816 33.13 5.18 -14.25
N LEU A 817 32.77 5.16 -12.96
CA LEU A 817 31.50 4.61 -12.47
C LEU A 817 30.38 5.67 -12.50
N VAL A 818 29.27 5.33 -13.16
CA VAL A 818 28.07 6.16 -13.28
C VAL A 818 26.86 5.46 -12.67
N MET A 819 26.06 6.23 -11.94
CA MET A 819 24.93 5.77 -11.14
C MET A 819 23.64 6.40 -11.69
N LEU A 820 22.61 5.58 -11.87
CA LEU A 820 21.27 6.04 -12.25
C LEU A 820 20.34 5.85 -11.05
N GLY A 821 19.86 6.97 -10.51
CA GLY A 821 18.93 7.02 -9.38
C GLY A 821 17.58 7.58 -9.81
N GLY A 822 16.49 7.04 -9.26
CA GLY A 822 15.12 7.44 -9.58
C GLY A 822 14.24 7.60 -8.34
N GLU A 823 13.09 8.25 -8.51
CA GLU A 823 12.09 8.46 -7.45
C GLU A 823 10.96 7.42 -7.52
N GLU A 824 10.94 6.47 -6.58
CA GLU A 824 9.99 5.35 -6.56
C GLU A 824 8.61 5.75 -5.99
N SER A 825 7.95 6.68 -6.68
CA SER A 825 6.59 7.10 -6.36
C SER A 825 5.58 6.01 -6.77
N ARG A 826 4.98 5.33 -5.78
CA ARG A 826 4.02 4.21 -5.99
C ARG A 826 2.66 4.62 -6.58
N GLY A 827 2.59 5.77 -7.23
CA GLY A 827 1.40 6.31 -7.91
C GLY A 827 1.64 6.71 -9.38
N HIS A 828 2.88 6.62 -9.86
CA HIS A 828 3.26 6.83 -11.26
C HIS A 828 4.11 5.64 -11.75
N GLN A 829 4.39 5.59 -13.05
CA GLN A 829 5.21 4.50 -13.63
C GLN A 829 6.59 4.46 -12.96
N SER A 830 6.90 3.33 -12.32
CA SER A 830 8.22 3.07 -11.75
C SER A 830 9.22 2.86 -12.89
N LEU A 831 10.10 3.84 -13.09
CA LEU A 831 11.14 3.79 -14.11
C LEU A 831 12.04 2.57 -13.91
N ASP A 832 12.11 1.68 -14.90
CA ASP A 832 13.02 0.53 -14.87
C ASP A 832 14.44 1.00 -15.25
N LEU A 833 15.15 1.46 -14.22
CA LEU A 833 16.53 1.91 -14.34
C LEU A 833 17.50 0.77 -14.75
N SER A 834 17.12 -0.49 -14.51
CA SER A 834 17.92 -1.67 -14.81
C SER A 834 17.78 -2.06 -16.29
N ALA A 835 16.56 -2.02 -16.84
CA ALA A 835 16.32 -2.06 -18.28
C ALA A 835 17.01 -0.88 -19.00
N MET A 836 17.03 0.31 -18.39
CA MET A 836 17.78 1.46 -18.93
C MET A 836 19.29 1.21 -19.00
N VAL A 837 19.90 0.67 -17.94
CA VAL A 837 21.32 0.25 -17.96
C VAL A 837 21.57 -0.81 -19.04
N ALA A 838 20.69 -1.81 -19.17
CA ALA A 838 20.82 -2.86 -20.18
C ALA A 838 20.72 -2.30 -21.62
N HIS A 839 19.83 -1.35 -21.87
CA HIS A 839 19.72 -0.69 -23.18
C HIS A 839 20.98 0.13 -23.50
N LEU A 840 21.50 0.88 -22.53
CA LEU A 840 22.72 1.69 -22.71
C LEU A 840 23.92 0.81 -23.07
N ALA A 841 24.10 -0.31 -22.36
CA ALA A 841 25.14 -1.31 -22.66
C ALA A 841 24.93 -2.00 -24.03
N ALA A 842 23.68 -2.31 -24.40
CA ALA A 842 23.38 -2.91 -25.71
C ALA A 842 23.62 -1.94 -26.90
N LYS A 843 23.64 -0.63 -26.63
CA LYS A 843 23.81 0.44 -27.63
C LYS A 843 25.25 0.95 -27.75
N HIS A 844 26.03 0.91 -26.67
CA HIS A 844 27.38 1.47 -26.60
C HIS A 844 28.36 0.41 -26.06
N ASP A 845 29.30 -0.03 -26.90
CA ASP A 845 30.30 -1.08 -26.60
C ASP A 845 31.31 -0.71 -25.49
N TRP A 846 31.36 0.56 -25.13
CA TRP A 846 32.17 1.11 -24.03
C TRP A 846 31.39 1.29 -22.71
N ILE A 847 30.15 0.78 -22.61
CA ILE A 847 29.35 0.77 -21.38
C ILE A 847 29.22 -0.66 -20.85
N GLU A 848 29.71 -0.89 -19.63
CA GLU A 848 29.54 -2.16 -18.92
C GLU A 848 28.48 -2.04 -17.82
N PRO A 849 27.42 -2.87 -17.81
CA PRO A 849 26.40 -2.85 -16.76
C PRO A 849 26.95 -3.47 -15.46
N ARG A 850 26.68 -2.85 -14.31
CA ARG A 850 27.05 -3.36 -12.98
C ARG A 850 25.81 -3.86 -12.24
N ARG A 851 25.99 -4.80 -11.29
CA ARG A 851 24.88 -5.36 -10.51
C ARG A 851 24.17 -4.31 -9.65
N ASP A 852 22.88 -4.54 -9.48
CA ASP A 852 21.85 -3.63 -8.95
C ASP A 852 21.05 -4.27 -7.80
N GLU A 853 21.60 -5.27 -7.14
CA GLU A 853 20.91 -6.08 -6.12
C GLU A 853 20.44 -5.28 -4.88
N ASP A 854 21.01 -4.09 -4.67
CA ASP A 854 20.64 -3.06 -3.69
C ASP A 854 19.66 -2.01 -4.25
N HIS A 855 19.07 -2.27 -5.42
CA HIS A 855 18.15 -1.42 -6.18
C HIS A 855 18.76 -0.12 -6.70
N VAL A 856 20.07 -0.11 -6.99
CA VAL A 856 20.75 1.01 -7.65
C VAL A 856 21.31 0.56 -8.99
N ALA A 857 20.74 1.11 -10.05
CA ALA A 857 21.21 0.89 -11.41
C ALA A 857 22.57 1.60 -11.61
N ARG A 858 23.54 0.85 -12.13
CA ARG A 858 24.93 1.29 -12.28
C ARG A 858 25.49 0.85 -13.62
N LEU A 859 26.29 1.72 -14.22
CA LEU A 859 27.00 1.45 -15.45
C LEU A 859 28.41 2.04 -15.37
N HIS A 860 29.39 1.33 -15.90
CA HIS A 860 30.77 1.79 -15.97
C HIS A 860 31.04 2.29 -17.40
N ILE A 861 31.43 3.56 -17.53
CA ILE A 861 31.81 4.20 -18.79
C ILE A 861 33.33 4.13 -18.89
N HIS A 862 33.86 3.23 -19.72
CA HIS A 862 35.31 3.11 -19.89
C HIS A 862 35.95 4.44 -20.35
N GLU A 863 37.09 4.80 -19.77
CA GLU A 863 37.89 5.99 -20.08
C GLU A 863 37.11 7.33 -19.94
N LEU A 864 36.07 7.41 -19.09
CA LEU A 864 35.23 8.61 -18.94
C LEU A 864 36.07 9.86 -18.61
N ALA A 865 37.06 9.71 -17.73
CA ALA A 865 37.98 10.79 -17.38
C ALA A 865 38.92 11.23 -18.54
N GLN A 866 39.06 10.44 -19.60
CA GLN A 866 39.80 10.80 -20.82
C GLN A 866 38.90 11.15 -22.01
N ARG A 867 37.62 10.75 -21.98
CA ARG A 867 36.61 10.95 -23.04
C ARG A 867 35.28 11.47 -22.45
N PRO A 868 35.23 12.71 -21.95
CA PRO A 868 34.02 13.27 -21.34
C PRO A 868 32.83 13.33 -22.31
N GLU A 869 33.06 13.31 -23.63
CA GLU A 869 32.01 13.22 -24.65
C GLU A 869 31.14 11.96 -24.53
N ARG A 870 31.66 10.87 -23.93
CA ARG A 870 30.86 9.67 -23.63
C ARG A 870 29.71 9.97 -22.66
N LEU A 871 29.89 10.91 -21.74
CA LEU A 871 28.82 11.36 -20.84
C LEU A 871 27.69 12.06 -21.60
N ASP A 872 28.04 12.88 -22.59
CA ASP A 872 27.06 13.54 -23.46
C ASP A 872 26.27 12.53 -24.31
N GLU A 873 26.92 11.47 -24.80
CA GLU A 873 26.23 10.37 -25.49
C GLU A 873 25.26 9.61 -24.58
N VAL A 874 25.63 9.30 -23.33
CA VAL A 874 24.72 8.66 -22.36
C VAL A 874 23.57 9.58 -21.98
N VAL A 875 23.83 10.84 -21.66
CA VAL A 875 22.79 11.84 -21.34
C VAL A 875 21.83 12.02 -22.52
N GLY A 876 22.35 12.06 -23.75
CA GLY A 876 21.56 12.10 -24.97
C GLY A 876 20.75 10.82 -25.19
N ALA A 877 21.31 9.65 -24.89
CA ALA A 877 20.63 8.36 -25.00
C ALA A 877 19.45 8.23 -24.01
N VAL A 878 19.67 8.54 -22.73
CA VAL A 878 18.64 8.56 -21.69
C VAL A 878 17.52 9.56 -22.04
N ALA A 879 17.89 10.75 -22.51
CA ALA A 879 16.90 11.76 -22.89
C ALA A 879 16.11 11.40 -24.16
N THR A 880 16.70 10.73 -25.16
CA THR A 880 16.01 10.40 -26.42
C THR A 880 15.25 9.06 -26.37
N GLY A 881 15.61 8.18 -25.44
CA GLY A 881 15.03 6.85 -25.28
C GLY A 881 13.65 6.84 -24.63
N ARG A 882 12.61 7.27 -25.35
CA ARG A 882 11.23 7.23 -24.84
C ARG A 882 10.77 5.83 -24.43
N SER A 883 11.13 4.82 -25.22
CA SER A 883 10.92 3.39 -24.92
C SER A 883 11.86 2.81 -23.86
N ILE A 884 12.71 3.64 -23.24
CA ILE A 884 13.57 3.24 -22.11
C ILE A 884 12.95 3.69 -20.78
N LEU A 885 12.06 4.68 -20.82
CA LEU A 885 11.39 5.26 -19.64
C LEU A 885 9.95 4.74 -19.47
N GLU A 886 9.29 4.32 -20.56
CA GLU A 886 7.88 3.89 -20.53
C GLU A 886 7.69 2.37 -20.26
N GLY A 887 8.72 1.55 -20.49
CA GLY A 887 8.68 0.07 -20.43
C GLY A 887 8.58 -0.59 -21.80
#